data_AF-A0A5M9MEA8-F1
#
_entry.id   AF-A0A5M9MEA8-F1
#
_cell.length_a   1.000
_cell.length_b   1.000
_cell.length_c   1.000
_cell.angle_alpha   90.00
_cell.angle_beta   90.00
_cell.angle_gamma   90.00
#
_symmetry.space_group_name_H-M   'P 1'
#
loop_
_entity.id
_entity.type
_entity.pdbx_description
1 polymer ?
#
loop_
_entity_poly.entity_id
_entity_poly.type
_entity_poly.pdbx_seq_one_letter_code
_entity_poly.pdbx_strand_id
1 'polypeptide(L)'
;MSVAKSFGGRFIPLYERLSDGIDLNDAIKTGLLLAVLWKIWDWVYNLYLHPSARYPGPLFCRMSILPNLYYAWKGTKHLKADELHRKYGMSEAPHNSLMQIIMQPMRTGDVVRLEPGFLSIISPNAVQDIYGSRSQFEKGTFYSRGPKESQVLTNLATAVDKKVHARKRRIMSHAFSEAAVRSYEETVLGKIRLFCHRISDSTAFGEEYKNMSRWFSYLTYDIMGNLTFGHDYGMLTRTDDHFIQPLIDTFQHSQVVLGVVPWVERWGLAPLLFVNILLAVRRFRKYVDNQVNHRIAEEKAGRGPEDIFKLLLSQTDKNTGERMEFKELSDEAVVLIIAASDTTGTALSGLSFYLARYPECYAKLKQEVRSTFSTVEEIVSGKKLLQCKYLRACVEEALRMSPGVPGYLVRESPKDATIDGHFIPANTQIGVPGWTMHRNPEFFPDPQVFKPERWLTESEAELQRLRSVHFPFSYGPRACIGKNLAYNTIYLVIARIAFLFEIESSEPLPLEFHVKDHFAAGEKNGWLSNRVRSNVERMLPGITSALIEKDKSAIIDLATAENHVIREELINVYKEVLNEKLVPQAFDDARRRDKSVRAVVLTNPHNPSGRCYSLSALGSAARFCQEKNIHLISDEVYALSTFGSAKEGGKFVSALTLDLPSLGVDRARIHTIWSTSKDFGSSGCRLGCIVSQANEALRASVGLMTTTQISRLSSLATAGLLQHCHLSHLMLLNCQRLAESYDQVTRWLTRHWFPFIPATAGLYVLARLAPHAATWDQEAEVLLKIKAAGVLLVSGRSFHLQERQMGWFRIVISVKPHILEEALRRMERALNIG
;
A
#
# COMPACT_ATOMS: atom_id res chain seq x y z
N MET A 1 -30.34 9.38 19.64
CA MET A 1 -31.47 9.41 20.58
C MET A 1 -31.61 10.71 21.40
N SER A 2 -30.65 11.65 21.43
CA SER A 2 -30.80 12.90 22.22
C SER A 2 -31.34 14.11 21.44
N VAL A 3 -31.35 14.09 20.10
CA VAL A 3 -31.91 15.18 19.27
C VAL A 3 -33.44 15.16 19.23
N ALA A 4 -34.07 13.99 19.44
CA ALA A 4 -35.53 13.86 19.43
C ALA A 4 -36.22 14.50 20.65
N LYS A 5 -35.50 14.74 21.76
CA LYS A 5 -36.09 15.30 22.99
C LYS A 5 -36.18 16.84 23.00
N SER A 6 -35.43 17.56 22.16
CA SER A 6 -35.51 19.04 22.12
C SER A 6 -36.62 19.57 21.21
N PHE A 7 -37.29 18.71 20.44
CA PHE A 7 -38.42 19.07 19.56
C PHE A 7 -39.80 18.77 20.18
N GLY A 8 -39.83 18.36 21.46
CA GLY A 8 -41.07 18.03 22.18
C GLY A 8 -41.90 19.27 22.50
N GLY A 9 -43.13 19.31 21.96
CA GLY A 9 -44.19 20.24 22.36
C GLY A 9 -44.87 20.99 21.20
N ARG A 10 -44.16 21.31 20.12
CA ARG A 10 -44.70 22.10 18.99
C ARG A 10 -44.94 21.32 17.69
N PHE A 11 -44.33 20.15 17.52
CA PHE A 11 -44.44 19.36 16.29
C PHE A 11 -45.67 18.45 16.25
N ILE A 12 -46.20 18.03 17.41
CA ILE A 12 -47.34 17.10 17.50
C ILE A 12 -48.63 17.73 16.94
N PRO A 13 -49.01 18.98 17.28
CA PRO A 13 -50.21 19.60 16.73
C PRO A 13 -50.08 19.96 15.23
N LEU A 14 -48.85 20.14 14.74
CA LEU A 14 -48.58 20.43 13.33
C LEU A 14 -48.63 19.14 12.50
N TYR A 15 -48.13 18.03 13.06
CA TYR A 15 -48.21 16.70 12.46
C TYR A 15 -49.65 16.20 12.37
N GLU A 16 -50.46 16.36 13.43
CA GLU A 16 -51.88 16.01 13.43
C GLU A 16 -52.69 16.87 12.44
N ARG A 17 -52.39 18.17 12.30
CA ARG A 17 -53.03 19.02 11.27
C ARG A 17 -52.59 18.71 9.83
N LEU A 18 -51.38 18.17 9.64
CA LEU A 18 -50.86 17.79 8.32
C LEU A 18 -51.28 16.37 7.93
N SER A 19 -51.51 15.47 8.90
CA SER A 19 -51.93 14.08 8.65
C SER A 19 -53.35 13.94 8.15
N ASP A 20 -54.23 14.90 8.45
CA ASP A 20 -55.65 14.84 8.07
C ASP A 20 -55.94 15.31 6.62
N GLY A 21 -54.93 15.81 5.89
CA GLY A 21 -55.15 16.38 4.55
C GLY A 21 -54.04 16.17 3.51
N ILE A 22 -52.92 15.52 3.86
CA ILE A 22 -51.81 15.30 2.92
C ILE A 22 -51.45 13.82 2.88
N ASP A 23 -51.74 13.16 1.76
CA ASP A 23 -51.23 11.81 1.48
C ASP A 23 -49.70 11.85 1.51
N LEU A 24 -49.09 11.00 2.35
CA LEU A 24 -47.64 10.87 2.48
C LEU A 24 -46.97 10.60 1.13
N ASN A 25 -47.63 9.84 0.23
CA ASN A 25 -47.13 9.60 -1.12
C ASN A 25 -47.09 10.90 -1.94
N ASP A 26 -48.10 11.76 -1.80
CA ASP A 26 -48.15 13.03 -2.53
C ASP A 26 -47.18 14.05 -1.96
N ALA A 27 -46.94 14.04 -0.64
CA ALA A 27 -45.86 14.81 -0.02
C ALA A 27 -44.47 14.37 -0.53
N ILE A 28 -44.23 13.06 -0.63
CA ILE A 28 -42.96 12.51 -1.15
C ILE A 28 -42.80 12.87 -2.64
N LYS A 29 -43.83 12.67 -3.48
CA LYS A 29 -43.79 13.04 -4.90
C LYS A 29 -43.53 14.53 -5.09
N THR A 30 -44.22 15.38 -4.32
CA THR A 30 -44.03 16.84 -4.37
C THR A 30 -42.62 17.23 -3.94
N GLY A 31 -42.10 16.62 -2.87
CA GLY A 31 -40.72 16.82 -2.43
C GLY A 31 -39.68 16.42 -3.48
N LEU A 32 -39.86 15.27 -4.13
CA LEU A 32 -38.99 14.82 -5.22
C LEU A 32 -39.07 15.75 -6.44
N LEU A 33 -40.27 16.19 -6.82
CA LEU A 33 -40.46 17.14 -7.92
C LEU A 33 -39.76 18.48 -7.63
N LEU A 34 -39.94 19.03 -6.42
CA LEU A 34 -39.27 20.26 -6.00
C LEU A 34 -37.74 20.10 -5.99
N ALA A 35 -37.22 18.95 -5.56
CA ALA A 35 -35.79 18.67 -5.61
C ALA A 35 -35.25 18.62 -7.04
N VAL A 36 -35.99 18.01 -7.98
CA VAL A 36 -35.64 17.98 -9.41
C VAL A 36 -35.68 19.38 -10.01
N LEU A 37 -36.75 20.14 -9.78
CA LEU A 37 -36.88 21.52 -10.27
C LEU A 37 -35.78 22.43 -9.73
N TRP A 38 -35.46 22.31 -8.43
CA TRP A 38 -34.35 23.04 -7.84
C TRP A 38 -33.02 22.66 -8.48
N LYS A 39 -32.80 21.37 -8.81
CA LYS A 39 -31.57 20.95 -9.51
C LYS A 39 -31.48 21.42 -10.95
N ILE A 40 -32.58 21.44 -11.68
CA ILE A 40 -32.61 22.04 -13.02
C ILE A 40 -32.29 23.53 -12.93
N TRP A 41 -32.90 24.25 -11.98
CA TRP A 41 -32.60 25.67 -11.73
C TRP A 41 -31.13 25.89 -11.36
N ASP A 42 -30.57 25.11 -10.43
CA ASP A 42 -29.16 25.14 -10.03
C ASP A 42 -28.24 24.97 -11.26
N TRP A 43 -28.54 24.03 -12.16
CA TRP A 43 -27.78 23.85 -13.40
C TRP A 43 -27.89 25.03 -14.35
N VAL A 44 -29.09 25.57 -14.57
CA VAL A 44 -29.32 26.75 -15.42
C VAL A 44 -28.58 27.96 -14.85
N TYR A 45 -28.69 28.18 -13.53
CA TYR A 45 -27.98 29.24 -12.83
C TYR A 45 -26.46 29.08 -13.01
N ASN A 46 -25.92 27.89 -12.74
CA ASN A 46 -24.48 27.63 -12.83
C ASN A 46 -23.91 27.81 -14.25
N LEU A 47 -24.72 27.52 -15.27
CA LEU A 47 -24.33 27.65 -16.68
C LEU A 47 -24.38 29.09 -17.20
N TYR A 48 -25.40 29.87 -16.82
CA TYR A 48 -25.70 31.14 -17.50
C TYR A 48 -25.63 32.37 -16.58
N LEU A 49 -25.95 32.21 -15.30
CA LEU A 49 -26.13 33.34 -14.37
C LEU A 49 -25.03 33.43 -13.30
N HIS A 50 -24.32 32.32 -13.05
CA HIS A 50 -23.25 32.29 -12.07
C HIS A 50 -22.13 33.26 -12.48
N PRO A 51 -21.52 34.03 -11.56
CA PRO A 51 -20.47 35.00 -11.91
C PRO A 51 -19.28 34.41 -12.69
N SER A 52 -18.94 33.16 -12.41
CA SER A 52 -17.91 32.38 -13.13
C SER A 52 -18.37 31.76 -14.46
N ALA A 53 -19.61 32.00 -14.94
CA ALA A 53 -20.18 31.41 -16.15
C ALA A 53 -19.40 31.75 -17.43
N ARG A 54 -18.74 32.92 -17.45
CA ARG A 54 -17.90 33.37 -18.57
C ARG A 54 -16.63 32.55 -18.79
N TYR A 55 -16.17 31.81 -17.77
CA TYR A 55 -14.95 31.02 -17.87
C TYR A 55 -15.20 29.68 -18.55
N PRO A 56 -14.30 29.24 -19.46
CA PRO A 56 -14.49 28.01 -20.21
C PRO A 56 -14.36 26.78 -19.32
N GLY A 57 -15.07 25.71 -19.68
CA GLY A 57 -14.97 24.41 -19.03
C GLY A 57 -15.96 23.40 -19.62
N PRO A 58 -15.75 22.09 -19.42
CA PRO A 58 -16.70 21.07 -19.86
C PRO A 58 -18.10 21.31 -19.30
N LEU A 59 -19.14 21.00 -20.06
CA LEU A 59 -20.54 21.23 -19.68
C LEU A 59 -20.84 20.72 -18.26
N PHE A 60 -20.52 19.46 -17.97
CA PHE A 60 -20.77 18.87 -16.66
C PHE A 60 -19.98 19.52 -15.52
N CYS A 61 -18.76 20.01 -15.78
CA CYS A 61 -17.96 20.74 -14.79
C CYS A 61 -18.58 22.11 -14.51
N ARG A 62 -19.14 22.78 -15.52
CA ARG A 62 -19.84 24.05 -15.33
C ARG A 62 -21.19 23.91 -14.62
N MET A 63 -21.85 22.74 -14.74
CA MET A 63 -23.15 22.47 -14.12
C MET A 63 -23.07 21.96 -12.69
N SER A 64 -22.05 21.15 -12.37
CA SER A 64 -22.06 20.33 -11.16
C SER A 64 -20.66 20.07 -10.59
N ILE A 65 -20.61 19.81 -9.29
CA ILE A 65 -19.43 19.35 -8.55
C ILE A 65 -19.07 17.89 -8.80
N LEU A 66 -20.01 17.09 -9.34
CA LEU A 66 -19.85 15.64 -9.49
C LEU A 66 -18.62 15.21 -10.31
N PRO A 67 -18.24 15.89 -11.41
CA PRO A 67 -17.00 15.55 -12.12
C PRO A 67 -15.77 15.72 -11.24
N ASN A 68 -15.65 16.82 -10.49
CA ASN A 68 -14.51 17.03 -9.59
C ASN A 68 -14.49 15.96 -8.49
N LEU A 69 -15.65 15.60 -7.92
CA LEU A 69 -15.76 14.49 -6.96
C LEU A 69 -15.35 13.13 -7.58
N TYR A 70 -15.71 12.87 -8.83
CA TYR A 70 -15.30 11.66 -9.54
C TYR A 70 -13.77 11.58 -9.74
N TYR A 71 -13.15 12.68 -10.19
CA TYR A 71 -11.70 12.73 -10.38
C TYR A 71 -10.94 12.74 -9.05
N ALA A 72 -11.51 13.31 -7.99
CA ALA A 72 -11.04 13.19 -6.60
C ALA A 72 -11.06 11.72 -6.16
N TRP A 73 -12.17 11.01 -6.40
CA TRP A 73 -12.30 9.59 -6.07
C TRP A 73 -11.31 8.72 -6.85
N LYS A 74 -11.05 9.03 -8.13
CA LYS A 74 -10.08 8.31 -8.96
C LYS A 74 -8.61 8.67 -8.67
N GLY A 75 -8.34 9.77 -7.97
CA GLY A 75 -7.00 10.30 -7.75
C GLY A 75 -6.37 10.92 -9.01
N THR A 76 -7.18 11.47 -9.92
CA THR A 76 -6.72 11.94 -11.26
C THR A 76 -7.04 13.41 -11.53
N LYS A 77 -7.36 14.20 -10.48
CA LYS A 77 -7.67 15.65 -10.63
C LYS A 77 -6.57 16.42 -11.35
N HIS A 78 -5.31 16.16 -11.01
CA HIS A 78 -4.15 16.81 -11.63
C HIS A 78 -4.06 16.52 -13.14
N LEU A 79 -4.26 15.27 -13.56
CA LEU A 79 -4.33 14.90 -14.98
C LEU A 79 -5.52 15.55 -15.68
N LYS A 80 -6.67 15.63 -14.99
CA LYS A 80 -7.83 16.28 -15.58
C LYS A 80 -7.65 17.78 -15.76
N ALA A 81 -7.10 18.46 -14.76
CA ALA A 81 -6.79 19.89 -14.85
C ALA A 81 -5.82 20.16 -16.01
N ASP A 82 -4.78 19.33 -16.15
CA ASP A 82 -3.81 19.37 -17.23
C ASP A 82 -4.45 19.14 -18.62
N GLU A 83 -5.29 18.12 -18.77
CA GLU A 83 -6.07 17.88 -20.00
C GLU A 83 -6.94 19.10 -20.37
N LEU A 84 -7.62 19.69 -19.38
CA LEU A 84 -8.51 20.82 -19.63
C LEU A 84 -7.74 22.08 -19.99
N HIS A 85 -6.62 22.37 -19.33
CA HIS A 85 -5.75 23.50 -19.70
C HIS A 85 -5.14 23.32 -21.09
N ARG A 86 -4.74 22.11 -21.48
CA ARG A 86 -4.33 21.85 -22.88
C ARG A 86 -5.44 22.09 -23.88
N LYS A 87 -6.67 21.68 -23.55
CA LYS A 87 -7.83 21.78 -24.46
C LYS A 87 -8.39 23.19 -24.58
N TYR A 88 -8.44 23.94 -23.48
CA TYR A 88 -9.10 25.25 -23.40
C TYR A 88 -8.12 26.42 -23.31
N GLY A 89 -6.85 26.17 -22.97
CA GLY A 89 -5.90 27.21 -22.62
C GLY A 89 -4.71 27.43 -23.56
N MET A 90 -4.29 26.42 -24.34
CA MET A 90 -3.10 26.59 -25.19
C MET A 90 -3.41 27.33 -26.50
N SER A 91 -2.56 28.30 -26.84
CA SER A 91 -2.65 29.13 -28.06
C SER A 91 -2.56 28.30 -29.35
N GLU A 92 -1.80 27.18 -29.34
CA GLU A 92 -1.43 26.38 -30.51
C GLU A 92 -2.21 25.06 -30.69
N ALA A 93 -3.54 25.06 -30.59
CA ALA A 93 -4.33 23.90 -31.04
C ALA A 93 -4.43 23.85 -32.58
N PRO A 94 -4.29 22.67 -33.23
CA PRO A 94 -4.26 22.53 -34.70
C PRO A 94 -5.51 23.14 -35.37
N HIS A 95 -5.28 23.90 -36.44
CA HIS A 95 -6.12 24.97 -36.98
C HIS A 95 -7.49 24.63 -37.60
N ASN A 96 -8.02 23.40 -37.52
CA ASN A 96 -9.05 22.96 -38.49
C ASN A 96 -10.30 22.31 -37.86
N SER A 97 -11.06 22.98 -36.97
CA SER A 97 -12.39 22.46 -36.57
C SER A 97 -13.46 23.53 -36.34
N LEU A 98 -14.71 23.21 -36.73
CA LEU A 98 -15.92 24.03 -36.56
C LEU A 98 -16.17 24.44 -35.09
N MET A 99 -15.66 23.65 -34.15
CA MET A 99 -15.70 23.93 -32.71
C MET A 99 -14.89 25.20 -32.34
N GLN A 100 -13.88 25.56 -33.12
CA GLN A 100 -13.01 26.71 -32.86
C GLN A 100 -13.75 28.05 -33.06
N ILE A 101 -14.64 28.15 -34.06
CA ILE A 101 -15.46 29.36 -34.34
C ILE A 101 -16.43 29.63 -33.19
N ILE A 102 -17.00 28.58 -32.59
CA ILE A 102 -17.91 28.69 -31.44
C ILE A 102 -17.15 29.02 -30.14
N MET A 103 -15.88 28.61 -30.04
CA MET A 103 -15.05 28.78 -28.84
C MET A 103 -14.18 30.05 -28.83
N GLN A 104 -14.02 30.76 -29.95
CA GLN A 104 -13.21 31.98 -30.04
C GLN A 104 -13.55 33.06 -28.98
N PRO A 105 -14.83 33.35 -28.65
CA PRO A 105 -15.17 34.33 -27.62
C PRO A 105 -14.85 33.87 -26.18
N MET A 106 -14.53 32.59 -25.98
CA MET A 106 -14.34 31.95 -24.66
C MET A 106 -12.87 31.60 -24.35
N ARG A 107 -11.92 32.00 -25.21
CA ARG A 107 -10.48 31.85 -24.94
C ARG A 107 -10.03 32.89 -23.92
N THR A 108 -10.10 32.55 -22.63
CA THR A 108 -9.38 33.28 -21.58
C THR A 108 -7.93 32.80 -21.42
N GLY A 109 -7.48 31.79 -22.18
CA GLY A 109 -6.10 31.27 -22.24
C GLY A 109 -5.64 30.57 -20.97
N ASP A 110 -5.70 31.26 -19.84
CA ASP A 110 -5.02 30.83 -18.63
C ASP A 110 -5.98 30.30 -17.57
N VAL A 111 -7.30 30.47 -17.75
CA VAL A 111 -8.32 30.13 -16.75
C VAL A 111 -9.31 29.10 -17.26
N VAL A 112 -9.52 28.03 -16.48
CA VAL A 112 -10.47 26.96 -16.73
C VAL A 112 -11.35 26.72 -15.51
N ARG A 113 -12.65 26.51 -15.73
CA ARG A 113 -13.64 26.18 -14.68
C ARG A 113 -13.71 24.67 -14.45
N LEU A 114 -13.33 24.23 -13.25
CA LEU A 114 -13.27 22.81 -12.85
C LEU A 114 -14.57 22.30 -12.20
N GLU A 115 -15.29 23.20 -11.54
CA GLU A 115 -16.65 23.01 -10.99
C GLU A 115 -17.33 24.39 -10.94
N PRO A 116 -18.65 24.51 -10.65
CA PRO A 116 -19.35 25.78 -10.76
C PRO A 116 -18.69 26.93 -9.99
N GLY A 117 -18.22 26.68 -8.78
CA GLY A 117 -17.59 27.68 -7.90
C GLY A 117 -16.06 27.68 -7.90
N PHE A 118 -15.40 26.99 -8.83
CA PHE A 118 -13.94 26.80 -8.76
C PHE A 118 -13.24 27.00 -10.10
N LEU A 119 -12.28 27.92 -10.10
CA LEU A 119 -11.43 28.25 -11.22
C LEU A 119 -10.00 27.71 -11.02
N SER A 120 -9.42 27.18 -12.08
CA SER A 120 -8.02 26.82 -12.16
C SER A 120 -7.32 27.80 -13.08
N ILE A 121 -6.19 28.37 -12.63
CA ILE A 121 -5.44 29.38 -13.39
C ILE A 121 -3.98 28.96 -13.57
N ILE A 122 -3.44 29.13 -14.78
CA ILE A 122 -2.05 28.83 -15.15
C ILE A 122 -1.33 30.10 -15.63
N SER A 123 -0.95 30.97 -14.69
CA SER A 123 -0.15 32.16 -15.01
C SER A 123 1.11 32.24 -14.13
N PRO A 124 2.23 32.80 -14.64
CA PRO A 124 3.42 33.08 -13.85
C PRO A 124 3.15 33.94 -12.59
N ASN A 125 2.24 34.92 -12.66
CA ASN A 125 1.96 35.82 -11.54
C ASN A 125 0.95 35.21 -10.55
N ALA A 126 0.09 34.30 -11.02
CA ALA A 126 -0.97 33.71 -10.20
C ALA A 126 -0.45 33.01 -8.94
N VAL A 127 0.76 32.42 -8.98
CA VAL A 127 1.40 31.79 -7.81
C VAL A 127 1.61 32.81 -6.70
N GLN A 128 2.16 33.99 -7.03
CA GLN A 128 2.43 35.05 -6.06
C GLN A 128 1.13 35.73 -5.60
N ASP A 129 0.19 35.98 -6.51
CA ASP A 129 -1.06 36.65 -6.18
C ASP A 129 -1.98 35.78 -5.31
N ILE A 130 -2.01 34.47 -5.55
CA ILE A 130 -2.86 33.53 -4.81
C ILE A 130 -2.20 33.08 -3.51
N TYR A 131 -0.89 32.78 -3.51
CA TYR A 131 -0.21 32.16 -2.36
C TYR A 131 0.73 33.09 -1.59
N GLY A 132 1.10 34.24 -2.15
CA GLY A 132 2.09 35.16 -1.57
C GLY A 132 1.62 35.86 -0.29
N SER A 133 2.56 36.51 0.39
CA SER A 133 2.30 37.15 1.70
C SER A 133 1.30 38.31 1.66
N ARG A 134 1.17 38.97 0.50
CA ARG A 134 0.20 40.05 0.26
C ARG A 134 -1.12 39.55 -0.34
N SER A 135 -1.26 38.24 -0.53
CA SER A 135 -2.46 37.63 -1.07
C SER A 135 -3.66 37.87 -0.15
N GLN A 136 -4.77 38.30 -0.75
CA GLN A 136 -6.05 38.37 -0.05
C GLN A 136 -6.70 36.98 0.12
N PHE A 137 -6.36 36.03 -0.75
CA PHE A 137 -6.98 34.72 -0.81
C PHE A 137 -6.72 33.90 0.46
N GLU A 138 -7.72 33.16 0.88
CA GLU A 138 -7.69 32.34 2.10
C GLU A 138 -7.72 30.86 1.76
N LYS A 139 -7.41 29.96 2.71
CA LYS A 139 -7.62 28.53 2.45
C LYS A 139 -9.10 28.29 2.19
N GLY A 140 -9.40 27.59 1.10
CA GLY A 140 -10.79 27.36 0.71
C GLY A 140 -11.52 26.43 1.67
N THR A 141 -12.84 26.40 1.54
CA THR A 141 -13.74 25.50 2.27
C THR A 141 -13.37 24.01 2.17
N PHE A 142 -12.56 23.62 1.18
CA PHE A 142 -11.94 22.29 1.05
C PHE A 142 -11.22 21.81 2.33
N TYR A 143 -10.58 22.72 3.08
CA TYR A 143 -9.83 22.35 4.29
C TYR A 143 -10.71 22.30 5.56
N SER A 144 -11.96 22.75 5.46
CA SER A 144 -12.91 22.86 6.58
C SER A 144 -13.72 21.57 6.75
N ARG A 145 -13.06 20.50 7.21
CA ARG A 145 -13.71 19.20 7.50
C ARG A 145 -14.42 19.18 8.86
N GLY A 146 -15.47 18.36 8.96
CA GLY A 146 -16.23 18.14 10.19
C GLY A 146 -17.08 19.33 10.70
N PRO A 147 -17.81 19.16 11.83
CA PRO A 147 -18.57 20.21 12.51
C PRO A 147 -17.70 21.40 12.95
N LYS A 148 -18.27 22.60 13.08
CA LYS A 148 -17.52 23.83 13.44
C LYS A 148 -16.75 23.67 14.77
N GLU A 149 -17.31 22.91 15.71
CA GLU A 149 -16.75 22.61 17.02
C GLU A 149 -15.46 21.75 16.93
N SER A 150 -15.32 20.96 15.86
CA SER A 150 -14.11 20.19 15.58
C SER A 150 -13.02 20.98 14.85
N GLN A 151 -13.36 22.16 14.31
CA GLN A 151 -12.42 23.01 13.56
C GLN A 151 -11.49 23.84 14.46
N VAL A 152 -11.80 23.97 15.75
CA VAL A 152 -10.94 24.65 16.74
C VAL A 152 -9.62 23.88 16.99
N LEU A 153 -9.56 22.61 16.56
CA LEU A 153 -8.43 21.69 16.74
C LEU A 153 -7.75 21.34 15.40
N THR A 154 -7.89 22.18 14.39
CA THR A 154 -7.22 21.96 13.10
C THR A 154 -5.70 22.06 13.23
N ASN A 155 -4.99 21.14 12.57
CA ASN A 155 -3.54 21.16 12.43
C ASN A 155 -3.06 22.28 11.47
N LEU A 156 -1.76 22.52 11.39
CA LEU A 156 -1.16 23.56 10.54
C LEU A 156 -1.60 23.44 9.07
N ALA A 157 -1.68 22.20 8.56
CA ALA A 157 -2.04 21.92 7.17
C ALA A 157 -3.51 22.20 6.83
N THR A 158 -4.43 22.17 7.80
CA THR A 158 -5.88 22.42 7.58
C THR A 158 -6.38 23.72 8.18
N ALA A 159 -5.63 24.38 9.07
CA ALA A 159 -6.02 25.64 9.70
C ALA A 159 -6.33 26.73 8.65
N VAL A 160 -7.62 27.10 8.52
CA VAL A 160 -8.09 28.11 7.58
C VAL A 160 -7.80 29.51 8.09
N ASP A 161 -8.15 29.78 9.35
CA ASP A 161 -7.93 31.08 10.00
C ASP A 161 -6.45 31.50 9.96
N LYS A 162 -6.21 32.75 9.55
CA LYS A 162 -4.86 33.31 9.36
C LYS A 162 -4.12 33.48 10.69
N LYS A 163 -4.80 33.88 11.77
CA LYS A 163 -4.19 34.09 13.09
C LYS A 163 -3.83 32.76 13.75
N VAL A 164 -4.74 31.78 13.72
CA VAL A 164 -4.51 30.42 14.26
C VAL A 164 -3.32 29.77 13.55
N HIS A 165 -3.29 29.84 12.21
CA HIS A 165 -2.16 29.31 11.46
C HIS A 165 -0.86 30.06 11.77
N ALA A 166 -0.88 31.39 11.87
CA ALA A 166 0.33 32.17 12.14
C ALA A 166 0.96 31.80 13.50
N ARG A 167 0.14 31.61 14.55
CA ARG A 167 0.57 31.11 15.85
C ARG A 167 1.25 29.74 15.73
N LYS A 168 0.54 28.76 15.14
CA LYS A 168 1.08 27.40 14.93
C LYS A 168 2.37 27.41 14.11
N ARG A 169 2.41 28.21 13.05
CA ARG A 169 3.58 28.35 12.16
C ARG A 169 4.80 28.86 12.92
N ARG A 170 4.64 29.86 13.80
CA ARG A 170 5.75 30.39 14.61
C ARG A 170 6.32 29.32 15.53
N ILE A 171 5.46 28.63 16.29
CA ILE A 171 5.88 27.54 17.18
C ILE A 171 6.57 26.42 16.39
N MET A 172 5.94 25.91 15.33
CA MET A 172 6.49 24.80 14.55
C MET A 172 7.77 25.17 13.81
N SER A 173 7.97 26.43 13.41
CA SER A 173 9.15 26.85 12.65
C SER A 173 10.46 26.59 13.40
N HIS A 174 10.44 26.55 14.73
CA HIS A 174 11.61 26.22 15.54
C HIS A 174 12.11 24.79 15.27
N ALA A 175 11.20 23.82 15.21
CA ALA A 175 11.54 22.41 14.96
C ALA A 175 11.96 22.12 13.50
N PHE A 176 11.74 23.07 12.58
CA PHE A 176 12.16 22.96 11.18
C PHE A 176 13.19 24.02 10.78
N SER A 177 13.79 24.70 11.76
CA SER A 177 14.88 25.64 11.55
C SER A 177 16.13 24.92 11.02
N GLU A 178 17.04 25.65 10.39
CA GLU A 178 18.30 25.05 9.91
C GLU A 178 19.10 24.40 11.04
N ALA A 179 19.12 25.02 12.23
CA ALA A 179 19.77 24.47 13.41
C ALA A 179 19.12 23.16 13.87
N ALA A 180 17.78 23.10 13.92
CA ALA A 180 17.06 21.87 14.26
C ALA A 180 17.30 20.75 13.23
N VAL A 181 17.22 21.06 11.94
CA VAL A 181 17.50 20.08 10.87
C VAL A 181 18.92 19.52 10.98
N ARG A 182 19.93 20.34 11.31
CA ARG A 182 21.29 19.86 11.56
C ARG A 182 21.37 18.94 12.78
N SER A 183 20.61 19.21 13.85
CA SER A 183 20.58 18.34 15.03
C SER A 183 20.00 16.94 14.74
N TYR A 184 19.18 16.80 13.71
CA TYR A 184 18.58 15.53 13.29
C TYR A 184 19.47 14.70 12.36
N GLU A 185 20.58 15.27 11.89
CA GLU A 185 21.38 14.70 10.81
C GLU A 185 21.87 13.28 11.11
N GLU A 186 22.43 13.03 12.29
CA GLU A 186 22.93 11.69 12.64
C GLU A 186 21.81 10.64 12.67
N THR A 187 20.64 11.02 13.16
CA THR A 187 19.45 10.15 13.13
C THR A 187 19.03 9.82 11.70
N VAL A 188 18.97 10.84 10.83
CA VAL A 188 18.64 10.67 9.40
C VAL A 188 19.68 9.79 8.72
N LEU A 189 20.97 10.09 8.89
CA LEU A 189 22.07 9.29 8.33
C LEU A 189 22.05 7.85 8.84
N GLY A 190 21.74 7.61 10.12
CA GLY A 190 21.57 6.27 10.67
C GLY A 190 20.51 5.46 9.92
N LYS A 191 19.37 6.06 9.58
CA LYS A 191 18.33 5.41 8.78
C LYS A 191 18.73 5.22 7.31
N ILE A 192 19.45 6.18 6.73
CA ILE A 192 19.97 6.05 5.37
C ILE A 192 21.00 4.92 5.27
N ARG A 193 21.92 4.80 6.25
CA ARG A 193 22.88 3.69 6.33
C ARG A 193 22.18 2.35 6.41
N LEU A 194 21.18 2.23 7.30
CA LEU A 194 20.36 1.02 7.41
C LEU A 194 19.65 0.70 6.09
N PHE A 195 19.05 1.69 5.45
CA PHE A 195 18.42 1.53 4.15
C PHE A 195 19.40 1.02 3.09
N CYS A 196 20.57 1.66 2.94
CA CYS A 196 21.60 1.23 1.99
C CYS A 196 22.05 -0.21 2.26
N HIS A 197 22.26 -0.58 3.52
CA HIS A 197 22.58 -1.95 3.90
C HIS A 197 21.46 -2.93 3.50
N ARG A 198 20.20 -2.62 3.80
CA ARG A 198 19.07 -3.50 3.52
C ARG A 198 18.76 -3.66 2.03
N ILE A 199 18.95 -2.62 1.21
CA ILE A 199 18.78 -2.75 -0.25
C ILE A 199 19.95 -3.52 -0.90
N SER A 200 21.14 -3.53 -0.28
CA SER A 200 22.28 -4.33 -0.75
C SER A 200 22.13 -5.83 -0.46
N ASP A 201 21.29 -6.18 0.53
CA ASP A 201 20.99 -7.55 0.91
C ASP A 201 19.93 -8.17 -0.03
N SER A 202 20.38 -9.08 -0.91
CA SER A 202 19.50 -9.78 -1.85
C SER A 202 18.43 -10.64 -1.15
N THR A 203 18.67 -11.06 0.09
CA THR A 203 17.72 -11.85 0.89
C THR A 203 16.67 -10.98 1.59
N ALA A 204 16.88 -9.66 1.69
CA ALA A 204 15.97 -8.76 2.37
C ALA A 204 14.56 -8.82 1.75
N PHE A 205 13.60 -9.32 2.54
CA PHE A 205 12.20 -9.55 2.14
C PHE A 205 12.01 -10.49 0.94
N GLY A 206 13.03 -11.28 0.55
CA GLY A 206 12.95 -12.27 -0.52
C GLY A 206 12.74 -11.69 -1.93
N GLU A 207 13.00 -10.39 -2.14
CA GLU A 207 12.84 -9.72 -3.43
C GLU A 207 14.16 -9.76 -4.24
N GLU A 208 14.14 -10.41 -5.42
CA GLU A 208 15.25 -10.41 -6.40
C GLU A 208 15.53 -8.99 -6.93
N TYR A 209 14.46 -8.25 -7.23
CA TYR A 209 14.49 -6.82 -7.58
C TYR A 209 13.71 -6.03 -6.55
N LYS A 210 14.32 -4.99 -5.99
CA LYS A 210 13.69 -4.16 -4.96
C LYS A 210 12.74 -3.12 -5.58
N ASN A 211 11.50 -3.06 -5.11
CA ASN A 211 10.59 -1.97 -5.49
C ASN A 211 11.01 -0.67 -4.79
N MET A 212 11.81 0.14 -5.48
CA MET A 212 12.41 1.34 -4.87
C MET A 212 11.38 2.33 -4.32
N SER A 213 10.20 2.45 -4.92
CA SER A 213 9.15 3.34 -4.39
C SER A 213 8.66 2.93 -3.00
N ARG A 214 8.54 1.61 -2.78
CA ARG A 214 8.19 1.04 -1.49
C ARG A 214 9.32 1.21 -0.48
N TRP A 215 10.56 0.93 -0.89
CA TRP A 215 11.75 1.08 -0.04
C TRP A 215 12.01 2.54 0.37
N PHE A 216 11.76 3.53 -0.50
CA PHE A 216 11.82 4.94 -0.12
C PHE A 216 10.70 5.35 0.84
N SER A 217 9.50 4.78 0.68
CA SER A 217 8.45 4.94 1.69
C SER A 217 8.92 4.39 3.04
N TYR A 218 9.47 3.17 3.10
CA TYR A 218 9.98 2.60 4.36
C TYR A 218 11.03 3.49 5.03
N LEU A 219 12.01 3.98 4.26
CA LEU A 219 13.02 4.89 4.76
C LEU A 219 12.42 6.17 5.34
N THR A 220 11.53 6.82 4.58
CA THR A 220 10.99 8.13 4.97
C THR A 220 10.00 8.04 6.13
N TYR A 221 9.24 6.94 6.23
CA TYR A 221 8.43 6.65 7.41
C TYR A 221 9.30 6.39 8.64
N ASP A 222 10.36 5.58 8.54
CA ASP A 222 11.24 5.31 9.70
C ASP A 222 11.99 6.57 10.16
N ILE A 223 12.41 7.44 9.23
CA ILE A 223 12.98 8.76 9.56
C ILE A 223 11.95 9.58 10.33
N MET A 224 10.74 9.74 9.80
CA MET A 224 9.75 10.63 10.43
C MET A 224 9.16 10.06 11.71
N GLY A 225 9.02 8.73 11.82
CA GLY A 225 8.67 8.07 13.07
C GLY A 225 9.67 8.44 14.16
N ASN A 226 10.97 8.30 13.86
CA ASN A 226 12.01 8.59 14.82
C ASN A 226 12.09 10.09 15.16
N LEU A 227 12.03 10.97 14.15
CA LEU A 227 12.08 12.43 14.38
C LEU A 227 10.83 12.99 15.05
N THR A 228 9.69 12.29 15.01
CA THR A 228 8.42 12.77 15.59
C THR A 228 8.09 12.10 16.92
N PHE A 229 8.45 10.84 17.13
CA PHE A 229 8.06 10.07 18.33
C PHE A 229 9.22 9.34 19.01
N GLY A 230 10.46 9.60 18.61
CA GLY A 230 11.63 9.01 19.25
C GLY A 230 11.89 7.55 18.90
N HIS A 231 11.03 6.90 18.12
CA HIS A 231 11.18 5.51 17.70
C HIS A 231 10.80 5.34 16.23
N ASP A 232 11.47 4.44 15.53
CA ASP A 232 11.08 4.09 14.14
C ASP A 232 9.91 3.11 14.10
N TYR A 233 9.29 2.99 12.93
CA TYR A 233 8.21 2.04 12.69
C TYR A 233 8.74 0.66 12.29
N GLY A 234 10.06 0.45 12.28
CA GLY A 234 10.69 -0.78 11.84
C GLY A 234 10.41 -1.16 10.38
N MET A 235 10.00 -0.25 9.50
CA MET A 235 9.61 -0.59 8.13
C MET A 235 10.77 -1.14 7.29
N LEU A 236 12.01 -0.72 7.58
CA LEU A 236 13.21 -1.23 6.90
C LEU A 236 13.64 -2.63 7.35
N THR A 237 13.17 -3.09 8.51
CA THR A 237 13.64 -4.33 9.16
C THR A 237 12.56 -5.40 9.27
N ARG A 238 11.29 -5.00 9.46
CA ARG A 238 10.15 -5.88 9.72
C ARG A 238 9.02 -5.62 8.74
N THR A 239 8.23 -6.65 8.46
CA THR A 239 7.04 -6.55 7.60
C THR A 239 5.76 -6.21 8.38
N ASP A 240 5.80 -6.32 9.72
CA ASP A 240 4.63 -6.19 10.60
C ASP A 240 3.95 -4.83 10.47
N ASP A 241 4.71 -3.77 10.20
CA ASP A 241 4.27 -2.37 10.17
C ASP A 241 4.05 -1.83 8.75
N HIS A 242 4.21 -2.66 7.71
CA HIS A 242 3.97 -2.25 6.32
C HIS A 242 2.51 -1.88 6.02
N PHE A 243 1.57 -2.22 6.90
CA PHE A 243 0.16 -1.79 6.78
C PHE A 243 -0.03 -0.28 6.99
N ILE A 244 0.94 0.43 7.58
CA ILE A 244 0.85 1.87 7.85
C ILE A 244 0.81 2.67 6.54
N GLN A 245 1.59 2.27 5.53
CA GLN A 245 1.60 2.94 4.23
C GLN A 245 0.21 2.98 3.55
N PRO A 246 -0.50 1.85 3.33
CA PRO A 246 -1.84 1.88 2.75
C PRO A 246 -2.87 2.56 3.66
N LEU A 247 -2.66 2.54 4.99
CA LEU A 247 -3.52 3.23 5.94
C LEU A 247 -3.43 4.76 5.78
N ILE A 248 -2.21 5.29 5.59
CA ILE A 248 -1.97 6.72 5.33
C ILE A 248 -2.53 7.12 3.97
N ASP A 249 -2.23 6.36 2.91
CA ASP A 249 -2.73 6.62 1.55
C ASP A 249 -4.27 6.72 1.54
N THR A 250 -4.95 5.80 2.24
CA THR A 250 -6.41 5.82 2.37
C THR A 250 -6.91 7.05 3.15
N PHE A 251 -6.20 7.44 4.22
CA PHE A 251 -6.54 8.65 4.97
C PHE A 251 -6.39 9.92 4.11
N GLN A 252 -5.30 10.05 3.35
CA GLN A 252 -5.06 11.19 2.48
C GLN A 252 -6.10 11.25 1.35
N HIS A 253 -6.40 10.10 0.72
CA HIS A 253 -7.46 9.99 -0.28
C HIS A 253 -8.81 10.45 0.27
N SER A 254 -9.13 10.11 1.52
CA SER A 254 -10.33 10.61 2.20
C SER A 254 -10.38 12.13 2.27
N GLN A 255 -9.23 12.80 2.47
CA GLN A 255 -9.17 14.25 2.57
C GLN A 255 -9.51 14.90 1.24
N VAL A 256 -9.04 14.34 0.14
CA VAL A 256 -9.37 14.83 -1.20
C VAL A 256 -10.85 14.63 -1.53
N VAL A 257 -11.40 13.46 -1.26
CA VAL A 257 -12.80 13.14 -1.57
C VAL A 257 -13.75 13.98 -0.71
N LEU A 258 -13.58 13.96 0.61
CA LEU A 258 -14.50 14.66 1.53
C LEU A 258 -14.26 16.16 1.56
N GLY A 259 -13.06 16.63 1.21
CA GLY A 259 -12.77 18.05 1.01
C GLY A 259 -13.49 18.65 -0.19
N VAL A 260 -13.86 17.86 -1.22
CA VAL A 260 -14.71 18.36 -2.32
C VAL A 260 -16.15 18.56 -1.86
N VAL A 261 -16.64 17.75 -0.91
CA VAL A 261 -18.02 17.80 -0.42
C VAL A 261 -18.08 18.01 1.10
N PRO A 262 -17.53 19.12 1.64
CA PRO A 262 -17.41 19.32 3.09
C PRO A 262 -18.77 19.42 3.79
N TRP A 263 -19.83 19.80 3.04
CA TRP A 263 -21.21 19.84 3.54
C TRP A 263 -21.77 18.47 3.91
N VAL A 264 -21.27 17.37 3.31
CA VAL A 264 -21.69 15.99 3.64
C VAL A 264 -21.33 15.65 5.08
N GLU A 265 -20.14 16.05 5.54
CA GLU A 265 -19.73 15.88 6.94
C GLU A 265 -20.48 16.86 7.85
N ARG A 266 -20.67 18.11 7.43
CA ARG A 266 -21.38 19.13 8.20
C ARG A 266 -22.84 18.75 8.49
N TRP A 267 -23.50 18.09 7.54
CA TRP A 267 -24.89 17.63 7.69
C TRP A 267 -25.01 16.23 8.31
N GLY A 268 -23.89 15.59 8.68
CA GLY A 268 -23.89 14.27 9.29
C GLY A 268 -24.25 13.12 8.33
N LEU A 269 -24.15 13.33 7.01
CA LEU A 269 -24.46 12.34 5.98
C LEU A 269 -23.26 11.45 5.61
N ALA A 270 -22.05 11.83 6.02
CA ALA A 270 -20.84 11.06 5.72
C ALA A 270 -20.88 9.58 6.17
N PRO A 271 -21.45 9.21 7.34
CA PRO A 271 -21.60 7.81 7.74
C PRO A 271 -22.45 6.97 6.78
N LEU A 272 -23.42 7.59 6.11
CA LEU A 272 -24.28 6.93 5.13
C LEU A 272 -23.59 6.75 3.78
N LEU A 273 -22.91 7.81 3.29
CA LEU A 273 -22.34 7.85 1.95
C LEU A 273 -20.91 7.31 1.85
N PHE A 274 -20.15 7.34 2.95
CA PHE A 274 -18.69 7.12 2.95
C PHE A 274 -18.21 6.23 4.12
N VAL A 275 -19.00 5.22 4.51
CA VAL A 275 -18.70 4.36 5.68
C VAL A 275 -17.29 3.76 5.66
N ASN A 276 -16.84 3.20 4.54
CA ASN A 276 -15.51 2.57 4.42
C ASN A 276 -14.38 3.57 4.61
N ILE A 277 -14.54 4.76 4.04
CA ILE A 277 -13.59 5.86 4.19
C ILE A 277 -13.50 6.29 5.66
N LEU A 278 -14.64 6.46 6.33
CA LEU A 278 -14.65 6.87 7.74
C LEU A 278 -14.06 5.80 8.67
N LEU A 279 -14.27 4.51 8.38
CA LEU A 279 -13.65 3.42 9.13
C LEU A 279 -12.11 3.44 8.99
N ALA A 280 -11.59 3.66 7.77
CA ALA A 280 -10.16 3.79 7.55
C ALA A 280 -9.57 5.01 8.28
N VAL A 281 -10.26 6.15 8.20
CA VAL A 281 -9.88 7.38 8.94
C VAL A 281 -9.82 7.12 10.45
N ARG A 282 -10.81 6.42 11.01
CA ARG A 282 -10.82 6.07 12.45
C ARG A 282 -9.67 5.14 12.83
N ARG A 283 -9.32 4.16 11.98
CA ARG A 283 -8.17 3.27 12.22
C ARG A 283 -6.86 4.05 12.26
N PHE A 284 -6.65 4.94 11.28
CA PHE A 284 -5.47 5.78 11.24
C PHE A 284 -5.39 6.73 12.43
N ARG A 285 -6.50 7.40 12.77
CA ARG A 285 -6.59 8.27 13.96
C ARG A 285 -6.20 7.53 15.23
N LYS A 286 -6.76 6.33 15.45
CA LYS A 286 -6.44 5.49 16.62
C LYS A 286 -4.96 5.10 16.66
N TYR A 287 -4.36 4.81 15.51
CA TYR A 287 -2.94 4.52 15.41
C TYR A 287 -2.10 5.73 15.85
N VAL A 288 -2.38 6.93 15.32
CA VAL A 288 -1.66 8.16 15.70
C VAL A 288 -1.87 8.49 17.17
N ASP A 289 -3.09 8.38 17.69
CA ASP A 289 -3.38 8.64 19.10
C ASP A 289 -2.57 7.70 20.02
N ASN A 290 -2.39 6.42 19.64
CA ASN A 290 -1.55 5.49 20.39
C ASN A 290 -0.07 5.93 20.40
N GLN A 291 0.46 6.39 19.26
CA GLN A 291 1.84 6.86 19.15
C GLN A 291 2.09 8.11 19.99
N VAL A 292 1.18 9.07 19.90
CA VAL A 292 1.22 10.30 20.69
C VAL A 292 1.13 9.98 22.18
N ASN A 293 0.20 9.11 22.59
CA ASN A 293 0.05 8.71 23.99
C ASN A 293 1.31 8.03 24.54
N HIS A 294 1.94 7.15 23.76
CA HIS A 294 3.20 6.52 24.12
C HIS A 294 4.31 7.56 24.33
N ARG A 295 4.49 8.47 23.36
CA ARG A 295 5.53 9.50 23.40
C ARG A 295 5.41 10.45 24.59
N ILE A 296 4.18 10.82 24.98
CA ILE A 296 3.95 11.63 26.20
C ILE A 296 4.35 10.86 27.44
N ALA A 297 4.02 9.57 27.51
CA ALA A 297 4.33 8.76 28.69
C ALA A 297 5.84 8.71 28.92
N GLU A 298 6.63 8.67 27.84
CA GLU A 298 8.09 8.78 27.91
C GLU A 298 8.58 10.15 28.36
N GLU A 299 7.98 11.24 27.86
CA GLU A 299 8.33 12.60 28.30
C GLU A 299 8.07 12.78 29.80
N LYS A 300 6.88 12.37 30.27
CA LYS A 300 6.50 12.44 31.69
C LYS A 300 7.40 11.59 32.57
N ALA A 301 7.96 10.51 32.02
CA ALA A 301 8.91 9.65 32.70
C ALA A 301 10.36 10.17 32.65
N GLY A 302 10.60 11.35 32.07
CA GLY A 302 11.94 11.94 31.95
C GLY A 302 12.85 11.24 30.92
N ARG A 303 12.29 10.39 30.05
CA ARG A 303 13.03 9.62 29.03
C ARG A 303 12.80 10.12 27.60
N GLY A 304 12.18 11.29 27.44
CA GLY A 304 11.85 11.85 26.13
C GLY A 304 13.10 12.22 25.30
N PRO A 305 13.25 11.67 24.08
CA PRO A 305 14.38 11.98 23.22
C PRO A 305 14.33 13.42 22.68
N GLU A 306 15.47 13.94 22.24
CA GLU A 306 15.58 15.24 21.56
C GLU A 306 15.00 15.14 20.14
N ASP A 307 13.67 15.18 20.04
CA ASP A 307 12.91 15.04 18.81
C ASP A 307 12.05 16.29 18.51
N ILE A 308 11.35 16.29 17.37
CA ILE A 308 10.45 17.39 16.98
C ILE A 308 9.40 17.60 18.08
N PHE A 309 8.90 16.53 18.70
CA PHE A 309 7.84 16.61 19.71
C PHE A 309 8.32 17.33 20.97
N LYS A 310 9.53 17.05 21.45
CA LYS A 310 10.15 17.72 22.59
C LYS A 310 10.38 19.21 22.32
N LEU A 311 10.85 19.55 21.12
CA LEU A 311 10.95 20.94 20.71
C LEU A 311 9.57 21.61 20.73
N LEU A 312 8.53 21.00 20.16
CA LEU A 312 7.19 21.59 20.18
C LEU A 312 6.64 21.77 21.60
N LEU A 313 6.91 20.84 22.52
CA LEU A 313 6.50 20.92 23.94
C LEU A 313 7.20 22.05 24.71
N SER A 314 8.45 22.34 24.37
CA SER A 314 9.25 23.37 25.04
C SER A 314 9.00 24.79 24.53
N GLN A 315 8.40 24.95 23.34
CA GLN A 315 8.21 26.25 22.72
C GLN A 315 6.93 26.95 23.19
N THR A 316 7.03 28.28 23.31
CA THR A 316 5.93 29.19 23.60
C THR A 316 5.88 30.25 22.49
N ASP A 317 4.69 30.58 21.99
CA ASP A 317 4.57 31.64 21.00
C ASP A 317 4.96 32.99 21.64
N LYS A 318 5.97 33.66 21.08
CA LYS A 318 6.46 34.93 21.61
C LYS A 318 5.41 36.06 21.58
N ASN A 319 4.43 35.97 20.68
CA ASN A 319 3.43 37.02 20.50
C ASN A 319 2.22 36.84 21.41
N THR A 320 1.75 35.60 21.60
CA THR A 320 0.58 35.33 22.46
C THR A 320 0.93 34.85 23.86
N GLY A 321 2.16 34.39 24.10
CA GLY A 321 2.55 33.72 25.34
C GLY A 321 1.97 32.32 25.51
N GLU A 322 1.28 31.78 24.49
CA GLU A 322 0.60 30.50 24.56
C GLU A 322 1.50 29.34 24.10
N ARG A 323 1.25 28.15 24.65
CA ARG A 323 1.86 26.89 24.22
C ARG A 323 0.85 26.04 23.45
N MET A 324 1.32 25.09 22.67
CA MET A 324 0.42 24.09 22.07
C MET A 324 -0.13 23.16 23.16
N GLU A 325 -1.46 23.05 23.22
CA GLU A 325 -2.10 22.11 24.12
C GLU A 325 -1.93 20.68 23.63
N PHE A 326 -2.14 19.70 24.52
CA PHE A 326 -1.95 18.30 24.19
C PHE A 326 -2.78 17.83 22.99
N LYS A 327 -4.06 18.19 22.95
CA LYS A 327 -4.95 17.83 21.86
C LYS A 327 -4.49 18.45 20.53
N GLU A 328 -3.96 19.66 20.60
CA GLU A 328 -3.37 20.37 19.47
C GLU A 328 -2.14 19.61 18.93
N LEU A 329 -1.27 19.12 19.80
CA LEU A 329 -0.09 18.32 19.42
C LEU A 329 -0.46 16.99 18.76
N SER A 330 -1.51 16.31 19.23
CA SER A 330 -1.99 15.08 18.58
C SER A 330 -2.46 15.35 17.15
N ASP A 331 -3.18 16.46 16.92
CA ASP A 331 -3.61 16.84 15.58
C ASP A 331 -2.43 17.28 14.68
N GLU A 332 -1.39 17.93 15.22
CA GLU A 332 -0.15 18.21 14.47
C GLU A 332 0.63 16.93 14.14
N ALA A 333 0.66 15.95 15.04
CA ALA A 333 1.34 14.67 14.84
C ALA A 333 0.80 13.90 13.61
N VAL A 334 -0.51 13.98 13.36
CA VAL A 334 -1.14 13.46 12.12
C VAL A 334 -0.46 14.05 10.88
N VAL A 335 -0.23 15.36 10.85
CA VAL A 335 0.40 16.03 9.70
C VAL A 335 1.88 15.70 9.61
N LEU A 336 2.60 15.64 10.74
CA LEU A 336 4.03 15.35 10.76
C LEU A 336 4.33 13.96 10.18
N ILE A 337 3.54 12.94 10.55
CA ILE A 337 3.64 11.58 10.00
C ILE A 337 3.44 11.60 8.49
N ILE A 338 2.36 12.23 8.04
CA ILE A 338 1.91 12.13 6.65
C ILE A 338 2.76 12.99 5.72
N ALA A 339 2.91 14.27 6.06
CA ALA A 339 3.38 15.30 5.13
C ALA A 339 4.86 15.12 4.77
N ALA A 340 5.68 14.65 5.72
CA ALA A 340 7.12 14.50 5.48
C ALA A 340 7.50 13.11 4.95
N SER A 341 6.76 12.06 5.32
CA SER A 341 7.05 10.70 4.84
C SER A 341 6.65 10.54 3.38
N ASP A 342 5.38 10.77 3.03
CA ASP A 342 4.90 10.42 1.70
C ASP A 342 5.44 11.31 0.59
N THR A 343 5.55 12.61 0.82
CA THR A 343 6.03 13.55 -0.20
C THR A 343 7.50 13.34 -0.52
N THR A 344 8.35 13.13 0.49
CA THR A 344 9.78 12.85 0.33
C THR A 344 9.98 11.49 -0.33
N GLY A 345 9.22 10.47 0.07
CA GLY A 345 9.26 9.15 -0.57
C GLY A 345 8.88 9.21 -2.05
N THR A 346 7.90 10.03 -2.43
CA THR A 346 7.55 10.27 -3.84
C THR A 346 8.67 10.98 -4.59
N ALA A 347 9.27 12.01 -4.01
CA ALA A 347 10.36 12.74 -4.66
C ALA A 347 11.56 11.81 -4.94
N LEU A 348 11.94 10.98 -3.97
CA LEU A 348 12.99 9.95 -4.13
C LEU A 348 12.61 8.89 -5.18
N SER A 349 11.34 8.45 -5.18
CA SER A 349 10.82 7.50 -6.16
C SER A 349 10.90 8.04 -7.59
N GLY A 350 10.38 9.25 -7.80
CA GLY A 350 10.39 9.90 -9.11
C GLY A 350 11.80 10.18 -9.59
N LEU A 351 12.67 10.68 -8.71
CA LEU A 351 14.07 10.93 -9.03
C LEU A 351 14.80 9.64 -9.44
N SER A 352 14.67 8.57 -8.67
CA SER A 352 15.31 7.29 -8.99
C SER A 352 14.74 6.67 -10.26
N PHE A 353 13.43 6.82 -10.51
CA PHE A 353 12.79 6.39 -11.74
C PHE A 353 13.38 7.11 -12.97
N TYR A 354 13.52 8.44 -12.92
CA TYR A 354 14.08 9.18 -14.05
C TYR A 354 15.58 8.92 -14.20
N LEU A 355 16.35 8.78 -13.12
CA LEU A 355 17.76 8.40 -13.21
C LEU A 355 17.95 6.99 -13.82
N ALA A 356 17.09 6.03 -13.48
CA ALA A 356 17.08 4.70 -14.09
C ALA A 356 16.71 4.75 -15.59
N ARG A 357 15.81 5.65 -15.97
CA ARG A 357 15.35 5.83 -17.36
C ARG A 357 16.36 6.56 -18.24
N TYR A 358 17.09 7.51 -17.68
CA TYR A 358 18.04 8.38 -18.36
C TYR A 358 19.46 8.09 -17.85
N PRO A 359 20.06 6.96 -18.25
CA PRO A 359 21.33 6.47 -17.70
C PRO A 359 22.50 7.46 -17.89
N GLU A 360 22.45 8.30 -18.92
CA GLU A 360 23.41 9.39 -19.14
C GLU A 360 23.34 10.46 -18.05
N CYS A 361 22.14 10.77 -17.54
CA CYS A 361 21.96 11.69 -16.42
C CYS A 361 22.50 11.05 -15.14
N TYR A 362 22.24 9.75 -14.92
CA TYR A 362 22.77 9.04 -13.76
C TYR A 362 24.29 8.92 -13.79
N ALA A 363 24.89 8.68 -14.97
CA ALA A 363 26.34 8.65 -15.13
C ALA A 363 27.01 9.98 -14.76
N LYS A 364 26.45 11.12 -15.21
CA LYS A 364 26.94 12.46 -14.84
C LYS A 364 26.81 12.73 -13.33
N LEU A 365 25.67 12.41 -12.75
CA LEU A 365 25.43 12.53 -11.31
C LEU A 365 26.45 11.72 -10.50
N LYS A 366 26.64 10.45 -10.90
CA LYS A 366 27.59 9.53 -10.27
C LYS A 366 29.02 10.04 -10.38
N GLN A 367 29.42 10.54 -11.55
CA GLN A 367 30.73 11.14 -11.75
C GLN A 367 30.94 12.33 -10.81
N GLU A 368 30.00 13.27 -10.76
CA GLU A 368 30.08 14.44 -9.86
C GLU A 368 30.22 14.03 -8.39
N VAL A 369 29.39 13.07 -7.93
CA VAL A 369 29.42 12.61 -6.54
C VAL A 369 30.72 11.87 -6.23
N ARG A 370 31.14 10.90 -7.06
CA ARG A 370 32.35 10.10 -6.82
C ARG A 370 33.65 10.89 -6.99
N SER A 371 33.65 12.00 -7.74
CA SER A 371 34.81 12.91 -7.79
C SER A 371 34.86 13.89 -6.62
N THR A 372 33.71 14.17 -5.99
CA THR A 372 33.63 15.13 -4.87
C THR A 372 33.97 14.49 -3.53
N PHE A 373 33.57 13.23 -3.32
CA PHE A 373 33.73 12.52 -2.05
C PHE A 373 34.64 11.30 -2.21
N SER A 374 35.52 11.08 -1.24
CA SER A 374 36.42 9.91 -1.27
C SER A 374 35.80 8.68 -0.60
N THR A 375 34.88 8.89 0.35
CA THR A 375 34.15 7.83 1.06
C THR A 375 32.68 8.19 1.21
N VAL A 376 31.82 7.18 1.34
CA VAL A 376 30.37 7.39 1.52
C VAL A 376 30.05 8.16 2.81
N GLU A 377 30.87 8.03 3.85
CA GLU A 377 30.65 8.71 5.13
C GLU A 377 31.04 10.19 5.10
N GLU A 378 31.80 10.67 4.12
CA GLU A 378 31.97 12.11 3.88
C GLU A 378 30.69 12.78 3.33
N ILE A 379 29.73 11.99 2.85
CA ILE A 379 28.45 12.47 2.32
C ILE A 379 27.53 12.78 3.50
N VAL A 380 27.69 14.01 4.01
CA VAL A 380 26.91 14.64 5.08
C VAL A 380 26.36 15.99 4.60
N SER A 381 25.45 16.60 5.34
CA SER A 381 24.90 17.89 4.91
C SER A 381 25.94 18.98 5.07
N GLY A 382 25.88 19.97 4.18
CA GLY A 382 26.73 21.15 4.27
C GLY A 382 27.21 21.61 2.92
N LYS A 383 28.21 22.50 2.95
CA LYS A 383 28.69 23.20 1.75
C LYS A 383 29.19 22.24 0.67
N LYS A 384 29.91 21.16 1.06
CA LYS A 384 30.47 20.19 0.11
C LYS A 384 29.38 19.48 -0.70
N LEU A 385 28.32 18.99 -0.04
CA LEU A 385 27.17 18.39 -0.74
C LEU A 385 26.39 19.41 -1.59
N LEU A 386 26.23 20.64 -1.10
CA LEU A 386 25.54 21.71 -1.83
C LEU A 386 26.32 22.24 -3.04
N GLN A 387 27.62 21.92 -3.16
CA GLN A 387 28.46 22.19 -4.33
C GLN A 387 28.21 21.20 -5.48
N CYS A 388 27.59 20.04 -5.23
CA CYS A 388 27.13 19.13 -6.29
C CYS A 388 25.95 19.76 -7.04
N LYS A 389 26.27 20.54 -8.08
CA LYS A 389 25.29 21.33 -8.85
C LYS A 389 24.39 20.40 -9.66
N TYR A 390 24.94 19.34 -10.23
CA TYR A 390 24.17 18.38 -11.03
C TYR A 390 23.21 17.56 -10.16
N LEU A 391 23.63 17.12 -8.97
CA LEU A 391 22.73 16.52 -7.97
C LEU A 391 21.52 17.40 -7.69
N ARG A 392 21.74 18.67 -7.40
CA ARG A 392 20.65 19.62 -7.12
C ARG A 392 19.75 19.81 -8.33
N ALA A 393 20.33 19.93 -9.53
CA ALA A 393 19.58 20.05 -10.77
C ALA A 393 18.70 18.83 -11.05
N CYS A 394 19.19 17.61 -10.78
CA CYS A 394 18.41 16.38 -10.88
C CYS A 394 17.21 16.40 -9.91
N VAL A 395 17.40 16.89 -8.69
CA VAL A 395 16.32 17.00 -7.69
C VAL A 395 15.25 18.00 -8.12
N GLU A 396 15.63 19.20 -8.56
CA GLU A 396 14.66 20.21 -9.05
C GLU A 396 13.89 19.66 -10.27
N GLU A 397 14.55 19.01 -11.22
CA GLU A 397 13.88 18.42 -12.38
C GLU A 397 12.93 17.27 -11.99
N ALA A 398 13.31 16.43 -11.03
CA ALA A 398 12.46 15.38 -10.52
C ALA A 398 11.24 15.95 -9.77
N LEU A 399 11.41 17.01 -8.98
CA LEU A 399 10.29 17.70 -8.31
C LEU A 399 9.38 18.42 -9.31
N ARG A 400 9.90 18.86 -10.46
CA ARG A 400 9.09 19.41 -11.55
C ARG A 400 8.19 18.34 -12.14
N MET A 401 8.78 17.19 -12.51
CA MET A 401 8.06 16.11 -13.19
C MET A 401 7.17 15.28 -12.25
N SER A 402 7.61 15.04 -11.02
CA SER A 402 6.94 14.18 -10.03
C SER A 402 6.80 14.89 -8.67
N PRO A 403 6.02 15.98 -8.59
CA PRO A 403 5.85 16.72 -7.36
C PRO A 403 5.16 15.85 -6.30
N GLY A 404 5.58 15.99 -5.04
CA GLY A 404 4.98 15.27 -3.90
C GLY A 404 3.49 15.59 -3.70
N VAL A 405 3.03 16.74 -4.18
CA VAL A 405 1.62 17.19 -4.23
C VAL A 405 1.30 17.55 -5.69
N PRO A 406 0.71 16.63 -6.48
CA PRO A 406 0.45 16.87 -7.90
C PRO A 406 -0.81 17.73 -8.16
N GLY A 407 -1.74 17.79 -7.21
CA GLY A 407 -2.94 18.60 -7.32
C GLY A 407 -2.70 20.11 -7.15
N TYR A 408 -3.79 20.88 -7.18
CA TYR A 408 -3.80 22.30 -6.87
C TYR A 408 -4.08 22.55 -5.37
N LEU A 409 -3.50 23.62 -4.83
CA LEU A 409 -3.78 24.05 -3.46
C LEU A 409 -4.95 25.04 -3.48
N VAL A 410 -6.13 24.55 -3.10
CA VAL A 410 -7.37 25.35 -3.13
C VAL A 410 -7.24 26.59 -2.24
N ARG A 411 -7.66 27.73 -2.77
CA ARG A 411 -7.87 28.99 -2.05
C ARG A 411 -9.27 29.51 -2.36
N GLU A 412 -9.74 30.47 -1.59
CA GLU A 412 -11.04 31.10 -1.79
C GLU A 412 -10.87 32.61 -1.67
N SER A 413 -11.53 33.35 -2.57
CA SER A 413 -11.46 34.81 -2.58
C SER A 413 -12.51 35.38 -1.62
N PRO A 414 -12.14 36.06 -0.52
CA PRO A 414 -13.13 36.63 0.40
C PRO A 414 -13.85 37.84 -0.20
N LYS A 415 -13.26 38.48 -1.22
CA LYS A 415 -13.76 39.66 -1.94
C LYS A 415 -13.49 39.49 -3.42
N ASP A 416 -14.05 40.37 -4.23
CA ASP A 416 -13.69 40.42 -5.65
C ASP A 416 -12.20 40.70 -5.83
N ALA A 417 -11.58 40.01 -6.78
CA ALA A 417 -10.16 40.10 -7.07
C ALA A 417 -9.91 40.16 -8.58
N THR A 418 -8.70 40.49 -8.98
CA THR A 418 -8.25 40.37 -10.37
C THR A 418 -6.86 39.75 -10.37
N ILE A 419 -6.65 38.73 -11.20
CA ILE A 419 -5.35 38.09 -11.41
C ILE A 419 -5.09 38.10 -12.91
N ASP A 420 -4.01 38.74 -13.34
CA ASP A 420 -3.65 38.88 -14.76
C ASP A 420 -4.81 39.33 -15.66
N GLY A 421 -5.59 40.30 -15.19
CA GLY A 421 -6.76 40.84 -15.90
C GLY A 421 -8.04 39.98 -15.80
N HIS A 422 -7.96 38.78 -15.22
CA HIS A 422 -9.14 37.94 -14.97
C HIS A 422 -9.81 38.31 -13.65
N PHE A 423 -11.06 38.80 -13.72
CA PHE A 423 -11.83 39.11 -12.52
C PHE A 423 -12.34 37.84 -11.82
N ILE A 424 -12.06 37.71 -10.53
CA ILE A 424 -12.42 36.57 -9.69
C ILE A 424 -13.48 37.06 -8.71
N PRO A 425 -14.74 36.59 -8.83
CA PRO A 425 -15.81 36.99 -7.91
C PRO A 425 -15.54 36.55 -6.47
N ALA A 426 -16.06 37.28 -5.49
CA ALA A 426 -16.06 36.88 -4.10
C ALA A 426 -16.69 35.47 -3.91
N ASN A 427 -16.19 34.73 -2.91
CA ASN A 427 -16.55 33.35 -2.59
C ASN A 427 -16.25 32.33 -3.71
N THR A 428 -15.42 32.69 -4.69
CA THR A 428 -14.94 31.76 -5.72
C THR A 428 -13.69 31.03 -5.22
N GLN A 429 -13.69 29.70 -5.35
CA GLN A 429 -12.48 28.91 -5.14
C GLN A 429 -11.52 29.09 -6.31
N ILE A 430 -10.22 29.08 -6.03
CA ILE A 430 -9.17 29.22 -7.02
C ILE A 430 -7.93 28.38 -6.66
N GLY A 431 -7.18 27.94 -7.67
CA GLY A 431 -5.93 27.22 -7.45
C GLY A 431 -5.06 27.16 -8.69
N VAL A 432 -3.75 27.16 -8.47
CA VAL A 432 -2.76 26.97 -9.53
C VAL A 432 -2.41 25.46 -9.60
N PRO A 433 -2.65 24.79 -10.73
CA PRO A 433 -2.32 23.38 -10.89
C PRO A 433 -0.82 23.21 -11.16
N GLY A 434 -0.04 22.92 -10.12
CA GLY A 434 1.42 22.77 -10.22
C GLY A 434 1.86 21.73 -11.26
N TRP A 435 1.18 20.58 -11.32
CA TRP A 435 1.43 19.55 -12.34
C TRP A 435 1.34 20.08 -13.77
N THR A 436 0.32 20.90 -14.05
CA THR A 436 0.08 21.51 -15.36
C THR A 436 1.09 22.62 -15.65
N MET A 437 1.33 23.53 -14.69
CA MET A 437 2.34 24.60 -14.81
C MET A 437 3.71 24.04 -15.16
N HIS A 438 4.13 22.98 -14.45
CA HIS A 438 5.40 22.30 -14.64
C HIS A 438 5.50 21.55 -15.99
N ARG A 439 4.36 21.34 -16.69
CA ARG A 439 4.26 20.66 -17.99
C ARG A 439 3.86 21.59 -19.13
N ASN A 440 3.75 22.89 -18.88
CA ASN A 440 3.47 23.85 -19.93
C ASN A 440 4.75 24.09 -20.76
N PRO A 441 4.77 23.78 -22.07
CA PRO A 441 5.93 24.01 -22.94
C PRO A 441 6.36 25.47 -23.05
N GLU A 442 5.46 26.44 -22.81
CA GLU A 442 5.80 27.87 -22.77
C GLU A 442 6.71 28.22 -21.58
N PHE A 443 6.52 27.51 -20.47
CA PHE A 443 7.32 27.68 -19.26
C PHE A 443 8.55 26.76 -19.28
N PHE A 444 8.36 25.50 -19.64
CA PHE A 444 9.38 24.47 -19.68
C PHE A 444 9.42 23.80 -21.07
N PRO A 445 10.30 24.25 -21.99
CA PRO A 445 10.47 23.60 -23.29
C PRO A 445 10.78 22.11 -23.14
N ASP A 446 10.26 21.26 -24.02
CA ASP A 446 10.33 19.79 -23.90
C ASP A 446 9.93 19.28 -22.50
N PRO A 447 8.74 19.63 -21.99
CA PRO A 447 8.38 19.43 -20.58
C PRO A 447 8.33 17.95 -20.15
N GLN A 448 8.23 17.05 -21.12
CA GLN A 448 8.15 15.60 -20.91
C GLN A 448 9.52 14.93 -20.76
N VAL A 449 10.60 15.63 -21.10
CA VAL A 449 11.97 15.09 -21.02
C VAL A 449 12.57 15.45 -19.67
N PHE A 450 13.17 14.46 -19.01
CA PHE A 450 13.98 14.70 -17.81
C PHE A 450 15.32 15.31 -18.23
N LYS A 451 15.51 16.61 -17.99
CA LYS A 451 16.71 17.33 -18.39
C LYS A 451 17.19 18.24 -17.24
N PRO A 452 18.01 17.70 -16.31
CA PRO A 452 18.62 18.47 -15.23
C PRO A 452 19.32 19.75 -15.70
N GLU A 453 19.88 19.74 -16.92
CA GLU A 453 20.63 20.86 -17.50
C GLU A 453 19.81 22.17 -17.58
N ARG A 454 18.46 22.11 -17.55
CA ARG A 454 17.60 23.31 -17.47
C ARG A 454 17.94 24.20 -16.26
N TRP A 455 18.36 23.58 -15.15
CA TRP A 455 18.67 24.26 -13.90
C TRP A 455 20.13 24.73 -13.80
N LEU A 456 20.93 24.48 -14.83
CA LEU A 456 22.36 24.80 -14.91
C LEU A 456 22.65 25.94 -15.89
N THR A 457 21.63 26.70 -16.29
CA THR A 457 21.79 27.88 -17.14
C THR A 457 22.69 28.94 -16.49
N GLU A 458 23.51 29.61 -17.29
CA GLU A 458 24.34 30.73 -16.85
C GLU A 458 23.54 32.04 -16.72
N SER A 459 22.33 32.10 -17.31
CA SER A 459 21.45 33.27 -17.24
C SER A 459 20.64 33.25 -15.93
N GLU A 460 20.97 34.17 -15.01
CA GLU A 460 20.21 34.32 -13.76
C GLU A 460 18.75 34.72 -14.04
N ALA A 461 18.49 35.50 -15.09
CA ALA A 461 17.14 35.88 -15.50
C ALA A 461 16.30 34.65 -15.90
N GLU A 462 16.88 33.73 -16.67
CA GLU A 462 16.21 32.49 -17.06
C GLU A 462 16.00 31.57 -15.84
N LEU A 463 16.99 31.47 -14.96
CA LEU A 463 16.86 30.69 -13.73
C LEU A 463 15.77 31.26 -12.81
N GLN A 464 15.65 32.59 -12.70
CA GLN A 464 14.61 33.25 -11.95
C GLN A 464 13.22 33.02 -12.57
N ARG A 465 13.12 33.04 -13.90
CA ARG A 465 11.88 32.70 -14.64
C ARG A 465 11.46 31.26 -14.34
N LEU A 466 12.36 30.28 -14.42
CA LEU A 466 12.04 28.89 -14.10
C LEU A 466 11.58 28.75 -12.63
N ARG A 467 12.23 29.44 -11.70
CA ARG A 467 11.89 29.42 -10.27
C ARG A 467 10.55 30.08 -9.96
N SER A 468 10.07 31.05 -10.74
CA SER A 468 8.78 31.71 -10.49
C SER A 468 7.60 30.78 -10.77
N VAL A 469 7.77 29.85 -11.72
CA VAL A 469 6.76 28.85 -12.12
C VAL A 469 7.01 27.47 -11.54
N HIS A 470 8.15 27.26 -10.85
CA HIS A 470 8.48 26.02 -10.14
C HIS A 470 8.28 26.14 -8.63
N PHE A 471 7.17 25.59 -8.12
CA PHE A 471 6.77 25.74 -6.70
C PHE A 471 6.38 24.41 -6.04
N PRO A 472 7.25 23.36 -6.06
CA PRO A 472 6.93 22.05 -5.49
C PRO A 472 6.66 22.09 -3.97
N PHE A 473 7.13 23.14 -3.29
CA PHE A 473 6.92 23.40 -1.87
C PHE A 473 5.89 24.50 -1.58
N SER A 474 5.10 24.90 -2.59
CA SER A 474 4.21 26.08 -2.53
C SER A 474 4.98 27.38 -2.27
N TYR A 475 4.27 28.48 -2.08
CA TYR A 475 4.83 29.82 -1.92
C TYR A 475 4.17 30.60 -0.76
N GLY A 476 4.87 31.60 -0.24
CA GLY A 476 4.36 32.51 0.79
C GLY A 476 4.22 31.92 2.21
N PRO A 477 3.42 32.55 3.10
CA PRO A 477 3.33 32.19 4.52
C PRO A 477 2.80 30.78 4.79
N ARG A 478 2.14 30.17 3.79
CA ARG A 478 1.59 28.81 3.84
C ARG A 478 2.48 27.79 3.11
N ALA A 479 3.68 28.18 2.65
CA ALA A 479 4.63 27.27 2.01
C ALA A 479 5.06 26.13 2.95
N CYS A 480 5.55 25.03 2.39
CA CYS A 480 5.97 23.85 3.14
C CYS A 480 6.94 24.22 4.27
N ILE A 481 6.64 23.80 5.49
CA ILE A 481 7.50 24.03 6.66
C ILE A 481 8.73 23.11 6.65
N GLY A 482 8.57 21.88 6.15
CA GLY A 482 9.60 20.87 6.07
C GLY A 482 10.51 20.97 4.84
N LYS A 483 10.47 22.08 4.07
CA LYS A 483 11.25 22.25 2.83
C LYS A 483 12.73 21.91 3.01
N ASN A 484 13.36 22.46 4.06
CA ASN A 484 14.79 22.25 4.31
C ASN A 484 15.11 20.80 4.67
N LEU A 485 14.28 20.17 5.53
CA LEU A 485 14.42 18.77 5.91
C LEU A 485 14.25 17.83 4.70
N ALA A 486 13.27 18.11 3.84
CA ALA A 486 13.02 17.34 2.63
C ALA A 486 14.20 17.40 1.65
N TYR A 487 14.69 18.60 1.31
CA TYR A 487 15.87 18.74 0.44
C TYR A 487 17.09 18.03 1.01
N ASN A 488 17.37 18.26 2.30
CA ASN A 488 18.48 17.62 3.00
C ASN A 488 18.40 16.09 2.87
N THR A 489 17.24 15.52 3.20
CA THR A 489 17.01 14.06 3.12
C THR A 489 17.18 13.54 1.70
N ILE A 490 16.60 14.22 0.70
CA ILE A 490 16.69 13.82 -0.72
C ILE A 490 18.14 13.84 -1.21
N TYR A 491 18.88 14.91 -0.90
CA TYR A 491 20.29 15.04 -1.29
C TYR A 491 21.16 13.95 -0.67
N LEU A 492 21.02 13.70 0.63
CA LEU A 492 21.79 12.67 1.34
C LEU A 492 21.53 11.28 0.76
N VAL A 493 20.26 10.92 0.56
CA VAL A 493 19.87 9.60 0.04
C VAL A 493 20.43 9.40 -1.36
N ILE A 494 20.21 10.34 -2.27
CA ILE A 494 20.57 10.16 -3.68
C ILE A 494 22.08 10.26 -3.90
N ALA A 495 22.78 11.13 -3.17
CA ALA A 495 24.24 11.17 -3.23
C ALA A 495 24.85 9.86 -2.72
N ARG A 496 24.36 9.31 -1.60
CA ARG A 496 24.85 8.01 -1.11
C ARG A 496 24.49 6.86 -2.05
N ILE A 497 23.31 6.91 -2.70
CA ILE A 497 22.95 5.92 -3.72
C ILE A 497 23.88 6.02 -4.94
N ALA A 498 24.12 7.23 -5.47
CA ALA A 498 25.04 7.45 -6.58
C ALA A 498 26.47 7.06 -6.24
N PHE A 499 26.88 7.18 -4.98
CA PHE A 499 28.20 6.72 -4.54
C PHE A 499 28.30 5.19 -4.51
N LEU A 500 27.33 4.52 -3.88
CA LEU A 500 27.40 3.09 -3.52
C LEU A 500 26.88 2.12 -4.57
N PHE A 501 25.87 2.51 -5.37
CA PHE A 501 25.10 1.58 -6.17
C PHE A 501 25.16 1.91 -7.66
N GLU A 502 24.72 0.94 -8.45
CA GLU A 502 24.25 1.13 -9.81
C GLU A 502 22.72 1.12 -9.80
N ILE A 503 22.09 1.87 -10.71
CA ILE A 503 20.64 1.89 -10.86
C ILE A 503 20.30 1.35 -12.24
N GLU A 504 19.63 0.21 -12.26
CA GLU A 504 19.12 -0.43 -13.46
C GLU A 504 17.66 -0.81 -13.26
N SER A 505 16.91 -0.88 -14.35
CA SER A 505 15.54 -1.40 -14.33
C SER A 505 15.50 -2.76 -15.02
N SER A 506 14.79 -3.72 -14.43
CA SER A 506 14.55 -5.03 -15.03
C SER A 506 13.62 -4.97 -16.24
N GLU A 507 12.83 -3.89 -16.37
CA GLU A 507 11.89 -3.68 -17.45
C GLU A 507 12.05 -2.29 -18.07
N PRO A 508 11.67 -2.10 -19.36
CA PRO A 508 11.61 -0.77 -19.94
C PRO A 508 10.65 0.14 -19.15
N LEU A 509 11.19 1.22 -18.59
CA LEU A 509 10.38 2.21 -17.87
C LEU A 509 9.51 3.02 -18.86
N PRO A 510 8.30 3.47 -18.48
CA PRO A 510 7.53 4.43 -19.27
C PRO A 510 8.19 5.81 -19.28
N LEU A 511 7.67 6.73 -20.10
CA LEU A 511 8.18 8.10 -20.20
C LEU A 511 8.03 8.90 -18.90
N GLU A 512 6.91 8.72 -18.21
CA GLU A 512 6.58 9.47 -17.00
C GLU A 512 6.38 8.55 -15.80
N PHE A 513 6.80 9.02 -14.63
CA PHE A 513 6.49 8.40 -13.36
C PHE A 513 5.02 8.67 -12.99
N HIS A 514 4.27 7.60 -12.75
CA HIS A 514 2.85 7.69 -12.45
C HIS A 514 2.61 8.03 -10.98
N VAL A 515 1.74 9.02 -10.72
CA VAL A 515 1.29 9.41 -9.37
C VAL A 515 -0.22 9.56 -9.33
N LYS A 516 -0.86 9.18 -8.22
CA LYS A 516 -2.26 9.56 -7.95
C LYS A 516 -2.32 10.80 -7.07
N ASP A 517 -3.26 11.69 -7.34
CA ASP A 517 -3.57 12.81 -6.45
C ASP A 517 -4.50 12.36 -5.32
N HIS A 518 -3.89 11.87 -4.24
CA HIS A 518 -4.54 11.65 -2.96
C HIS A 518 -4.22 12.81 -2.00
N PHE A 519 -4.00 14.03 -2.50
CA PHE A 519 -3.41 15.20 -1.82
C PHE A 519 -1.89 15.15 -1.88
N ALA A 520 -1.26 14.20 -1.19
CA ALA A 520 0.08 13.78 -1.59
C ALA A 520 -0.04 12.75 -2.72
N ALA A 521 1.06 12.52 -3.43
CA ALA A 521 1.16 11.48 -4.43
C ALA A 521 0.95 10.09 -3.79
N GLY A 522 -0.19 9.46 -4.12
CA GLY A 522 -0.59 8.12 -3.71
C GLY A 522 -0.34 7.05 -4.77
N GLU A 523 -0.49 5.77 -4.41
CA GLU A 523 -0.18 4.59 -5.24
C GLU A 523 1.09 4.73 -6.10
N LYS A 524 2.26 4.71 -5.44
CA LYS A 524 3.59 4.78 -6.07
C LYS A 524 4.05 3.45 -6.65
N ASN A 525 3.18 2.44 -6.67
CA ASN A 525 3.50 1.15 -7.24
C ASN A 525 3.68 1.34 -8.74
N GLY A 526 4.88 1.01 -9.23
CA GLY A 526 5.18 0.97 -10.65
C GLY A 526 4.04 0.33 -11.44
N TRP A 527 3.85 0.86 -12.65
CA TRP A 527 2.88 0.52 -13.68
C TRP A 527 2.42 -0.97 -13.70
N LEU A 528 3.31 -1.90 -13.33
CA LEU A 528 3.06 -3.32 -13.06
C LEU A 528 1.83 -3.64 -12.19
N SER A 529 1.52 -2.95 -11.09
CA SER A 529 0.39 -3.39 -10.23
C SER A 529 -0.99 -3.12 -10.86
N ASN A 530 -1.13 -2.01 -11.59
CA ASN A 530 -2.37 -1.65 -12.30
C ASN A 530 -2.48 -2.38 -13.65
N ARG A 531 -1.35 -2.72 -14.28
CA ARG A 531 -1.35 -3.66 -15.42
C ARG A 531 -1.78 -5.05 -14.97
N VAL A 532 -1.31 -5.57 -13.83
CA VAL A 532 -1.77 -6.87 -13.31
C VAL A 532 -3.27 -6.85 -13.02
N ARG A 533 -3.82 -5.80 -12.41
CA ARG A 533 -5.28 -5.74 -12.12
C ARG A 533 -6.14 -5.54 -13.36
N SER A 534 -5.80 -4.57 -14.22
CA SER A 534 -6.59 -4.28 -15.43
C SER A 534 -6.38 -5.27 -16.57
N ASN A 535 -5.20 -5.91 -16.65
CA ASN A 535 -4.99 -7.06 -17.53
C ASN A 535 -5.72 -8.27 -16.98
N VAL A 536 -5.74 -8.57 -15.68
CA VAL A 536 -6.54 -9.69 -15.16
C VAL A 536 -8.03 -9.50 -15.45
N GLU A 537 -8.56 -8.28 -15.32
CA GLU A 537 -9.97 -7.96 -15.63
C GLU A 537 -10.28 -7.97 -17.14
N ARG A 538 -9.37 -7.50 -18.02
CA ARG A 538 -9.54 -7.57 -19.50
C ARG A 538 -9.22 -8.93 -20.10
N MET A 539 -8.33 -9.69 -19.46
CA MET A 539 -7.86 -10.97 -19.96
C MET A 539 -8.77 -12.11 -19.52
N LEU A 540 -9.67 -11.97 -18.55
CA LEU A 540 -10.58 -13.07 -18.14
C LEU A 540 -11.35 -13.71 -19.33
N PRO A 541 -11.94 -12.95 -20.27
CA PRO A 541 -12.57 -13.52 -21.47
C PRO A 541 -11.54 -14.11 -22.44
N GLY A 542 -10.42 -13.41 -22.67
CA GLY A 542 -9.36 -13.85 -23.59
C GLY A 542 -8.49 -15.00 -23.08
N ILE A 543 -8.40 -15.21 -21.77
CA ILE A 543 -7.73 -16.34 -21.10
C ILE A 543 -8.58 -17.58 -21.28
N THR A 544 -9.91 -17.45 -21.27
CA THR A 544 -10.80 -18.59 -21.50
C THR A 544 -10.66 -19.11 -22.94
N SER A 545 -10.48 -18.20 -23.91
CA SER A 545 -10.21 -18.54 -25.31
C SER A 545 -8.75 -18.95 -25.57
N ALA A 546 -7.77 -18.29 -24.94
CA ALA A 546 -6.35 -18.60 -25.12
C ALA A 546 -5.87 -19.83 -24.35
N LEU A 547 -6.57 -20.27 -23.29
CA LEU A 547 -6.31 -21.55 -22.63
C LEU A 547 -6.64 -22.76 -23.52
N ILE A 548 -7.41 -22.55 -24.59
CA ILE A 548 -7.72 -23.59 -25.59
C ILE A 548 -6.63 -23.66 -26.67
N GLU A 549 -5.88 -22.56 -26.93
CA GLU A 549 -4.89 -22.50 -28.01
C GLU A 549 -3.41 -22.53 -27.57
N LYS A 550 -3.08 -22.36 -26.28
CA LYS A 550 -1.68 -22.28 -25.80
C LYS A 550 -0.98 -23.62 -25.50
N ASP A 551 -1.42 -24.71 -26.12
CA ASP A 551 -0.93 -26.07 -25.86
C ASP A 551 0.36 -26.44 -26.64
N LYS A 552 1.21 -25.46 -27.00
CA LYS A 552 2.40 -25.74 -27.83
C LYS A 552 3.74 -25.17 -27.36
N SER A 553 3.84 -24.52 -26.19
CA SER A 553 5.16 -24.13 -25.63
C SER A 553 5.20 -23.94 -24.10
N ALA A 554 4.35 -24.62 -23.34
CA ALA A 554 4.19 -24.35 -21.91
C ALA A 554 5.28 -25.01 -21.04
N ILE A 555 5.89 -24.21 -20.16
CA ILE A 555 6.59 -24.70 -18.96
C ILE A 555 5.55 -25.42 -18.09
N ILE A 556 5.83 -26.65 -17.69
CA ILE A 556 4.95 -27.46 -16.83
C ILE A 556 5.31 -27.17 -15.38
N ASP A 557 4.40 -26.54 -14.64
CA ASP A 557 4.59 -26.22 -13.23
C ASP A 557 4.20 -27.41 -12.33
N LEU A 558 5.21 -28.09 -11.77
CA LEU A 558 5.07 -29.10 -10.71
C LEU A 558 5.59 -28.57 -9.35
N ALA A 559 5.76 -27.25 -9.21
CA ALA A 559 6.27 -26.61 -7.99
C ALA A 559 5.14 -26.15 -7.06
N THR A 560 4.02 -25.69 -7.63
CA THR A 560 3.00 -24.94 -6.89
C THR A 560 1.88 -25.82 -6.31
N ALA A 561 2.06 -26.23 -5.06
CA ALA A 561 0.96 -26.56 -4.13
C ALA A 561 1.17 -25.70 -2.88
N GLU A 562 0.59 -24.49 -2.86
CA GLU A 562 0.98 -23.43 -1.91
C GLU A 562 0.76 -23.79 -0.42
N ASN A 563 1.80 -23.75 0.39
CA ASN A 563 1.71 -23.37 1.80
C ASN A 563 2.97 -22.56 2.12
N HIS A 564 2.79 -21.30 2.53
CA HIS A 564 3.81 -20.50 3.19
C HIS A 564 3.43 -20.43 4.66
N VAL A 565 4.17 -21.14 5.52
CA VAL A 565 4.52 -20.85 6.92
C VAL A 565 5.10 -22.13 7.51
N ILE A 566 6.43 -22.18 7.69
CA ILE A 566 7.11 -23.00 8.71
C ILE A 566 8.25 -22.12 9.25
N ARG A 567 8.41 -22.05 10.57
CA ARG A 567 9.58 -21.41 11.22
C ARG A 567 10.75 -22.39 11.22
N GLU A 568 11.99 -21.88 11.19
CA GLU A 568 13.28 -22.63 11.17
C GLU A 568 13.51 -23.68 12.30
N GLU A 569 12.52 -23.97 13.15
CA GLU A 569 12.69 -24.69 14.41
C GLU A 569 12.26 -26.17 14.38
N LEU A 570 11.96 -26.74 13.21
CA LEU A 570 11.62 -28.16 13.07
C LEU A 570 12.46 -28.82 11.97
N ILE A 571 13.70 -29.17 12.33
CA ILE A 571 14.59 -29.89 11.42
C ILE A 571 15.39 -30.95 12.21
N ASN A 572 14.90 -32.19 12.22
CA ASN A 572 15.71 -33.40 12.33
C ASN A 572 15.04 -34.57 11.58
N VAL A 573 15.85 -35.45 11.01
CA VAL A 573 15.65 -36.19 9.75
C VAL A 573 14.53 -37.25 9.73
N TYR A 574 13.92 -37.37 8.55
CA TYR A 574 12.76 -38.14 8.04
C TYR A 574 12.64 -39.66 8.31
N LYS A 575 13.24 -40.18 9.38
CA LYS A 575 12.85 -41.47 9.96
C LYS A 575 12.35 -41.35 11.40
N GLU A 576 12.58 -40.20 12.06
CA GLU A 576 12.13 -39.93 13.43
C GLU A 576 10.87 -39.04 13.51
N VAL A 577 10.44 -38.42 12.39
CA VAL A 577 9.44 -37.34 12.33
C VAL A 577 8.00 -37.74 12.73
N LEU A 578 7.71 -39.04 12.87
CA LEU A 578 6.41 -39.55 13.30
C LEU A 578 6.48 -40.30 14.65
N ASN A 579 7.57 -40.11 15.40
CA ASN A 579 7.76 -40.77 16.69
C ASN A 579 7.26 -39.91 17.88
N GLU A 580 7.05 -40.55 19.02
CA GLU A 580 6.53 -39.89 20.24
C GLU A 580 7.52 -38.91 20.89
N LYS A 581 8.78 -38.88 20.44
CA LYS A 581 9.87 -38.08 21.03
C LYS A 581 10.10 -36.73 20.33
N LEU A 582 9.52 -36.52 19.13
CA LEU A 582 9.75 -35.32 18.32
C LEU A 582 9.32 -34.03 19.03
N VAL A 583 8.09 -34.01 19.57
CA VAL A 583 7.53 -32.81 20.21
C VAL A 583 8.32 -32.41 21.48
N PRO A 584 8.71 -33.34 22.37
CA PRO A 584 9.63 -33.05 23.47
C PRO A 584 10.96 -32.42 23.04
N GLN A 585 11.62 -32.99 22.02
CA GLN A 585 12.93 -32.52 21.56
C GLN A 585 12.86 -31.09 20.99
N ALA A 586 11.87 -30.81 20.14
CA ALA A 586 11.67 -29.49 19.56
C ALA A 586 11.37 -28.43 20.63
N PHE A 587 10.61 -28.79 21.67
CA PHE A 587 10.32 -27.91 22.80
C PHE A 587 11.56 -27.59 23.64
N ASP A 588 12.40 -28.58 23.92
CA ASP A 588 13.64 -28.39 24.69
C ASP A 588 14.65 -27.53 23.91
N ASP A 589 14.76 -27.73 22.60
CA ASP A 589 15.59 -26.91 21.71
C ASP A 589 15.13 -25.44 21.68
N ALA A 590 13.80 -25.20 21.64
CA ALA A 590 13.23 -23.86 21.70
C ALA A 590 13.50 -23.17 23.05
N ARG A 591 13.44 -23.92 24.17
CA ARG A 591 13.78 -23.38 25.50
C ARG A 591 15.25 -23.02 25.64
N ARG A 592 16.17 -23.79 25.07
CA ARG A 592 17.61 -23.46 25.09
C ARG A 592 17.94 -22.13 24.39
N ARG A 593 17.03 -21.61 23.57
CA ARG A 593 17.15 -20.35 22.83
C ARG A 593 16.35 -19.19 23.44
N ASP A 594 15.96 -19.31 24.71
CA ASP A 594 15.22 -18.31 25.49
C ASP A 594 13.88 -17.87 24.87
N LYS A 595 13.19 -18.79 24.16
CA LYS A 595 11.86 -18.53 23.58
C LYS A 595 10.76 -19.10 24.46
N SER A 596 9.74 -18.27 24.76
CA SER A 596 8.52 -18.76 25.41
C SER A 596 7.63 -19.49 24.39
N VAL A 597 7.40 -20.79 24.60
CA VAL A 597 6.53 -21.62 23.75
C VAL A 597 5.12 -21.66 24.35
N ARG A 598 4.10 -21.33 23.55
CA ARG A 598 2.68 -21.31 23.96
C ARG A 598 1.81 -22.34 23.24
N ALA A 599 2.27 -22.83 22.09
CA ALA A 599 1.59 -23.84 21.31
C ALA A 599 2.57 -24.65 20.45
N VAL A 600 2.19 -25.87 20.14
CA VAL A 600 2.81 -26.75 19.14
C VAL A 600 1.89 -26.80 17.93
N VAL A 601 2.43 -26.56 16.74
CA VAL A 601 1.70 -26.70 15.47
C VAL A 601 2.22 -27.95 14.76
N LEU A 602 1.33 -28.90 14.47
CA LEU A 602 1.63 -30.12 13.72
C LEU A 602 0.87 -30.09 12.40
N THR A 603 1.56 -30.18 11.27
CA THR A 603 0.89 -30.38 9.97
C THR A 603 0.58 -31.87 9.81
N ASN A 604 -0.70 -32.24 9.75
CA ASN A 604 -1.15 -33.63 9.68
C ASN A 604 -2.25 -33.75 8.61
N PRO A 605 -2.03 -34.40 7.46
CA PRO A 605 -0.81 -35.08 7.01
C PRO A 605 0.43 -34.18 6.90
N HIS A 606 1.60 -34.73 7.15
CA HIS A 606 2.88 -34.00 7.21
C HIS A 606 3.29 -33.39 5.87
N ASN A 607 3.86 -32.19 5.90
CA ASN A 607 4.43 -31.49 4.74
C ASN A 607 5.94 -31.29 4.95
N PRO A 608 6.82 -31.64 4.01
CA PRO A 608 6.58 -32.17 2.64
C PRO A 608 6.48 -33.69 2.44
N SER A 609 6.45 -34.54 3.47
CA SER A 609 6.45 -36.01 3.24
C SER A 609 5.11 -36.61 2.80
N GLY A 610 3.99 -35.93 3.03
CA GLY A 610 2.66 -36.48 2.75
C GLY A 610 2.29 -37.69 3.62
N ARG A 611 2.94 -37.88 4.78
CA ARG A 611 2.66 -39.00 5.69
C ARG A 611 1.75 -38.59 6.83
N CYS A 612 0.78 -39.44 7.16
CA CYS A 612 -0.13 -39.23 8.28
C CYS A 612 0.53 -39.61 9.62
N TYR A 613 0.18 -38.88 10.69
CA TYR A 613 0.54 -39.27 12.05
C TYR A 613 -0.35 -40.43 12.53
N SER A 614 0.21 -41.32 13.35
CA SER A 614 -0.58 -42.35 14.02
C SER A 614 -1.41 -41.77 15.17
N LEU A 615 -2.47 -42.48 15.55
CA LEU A 615 -3.29 -42.08 16.71
C LEU A 615 -2.46 -41.99 18.00
N SER A 616 -1.50 -42.91 18.23
CA SER A 616 -0.64 -42.85 19.42
C SER A 616 0.33 -41.67 19.37
N ALA A 617 0.87 -41.32 18.19
CA ALA A 617 1.74 -40.15 18.05
C ALA A 617 1.00 -38.84 18.33
N LEU A 618 -0.22 -38.69 17.81
CA LEU A 618 -1.08 -37.54 18.12
C LEU A 618 -1.47 -37.50 19.61
N GLY A 619 -1.78 -38.65 20.21
CA GLY A 619 -2.09 -38.75 21.63
C GLY A 619 -0.91 -38.39 22.54
N SER A 620 0.30 -38.82 22.16
CA SER A 620 1.54 -38.48 22.87
C SER A 620 1.88 -36.99 22.74
N ALA A 621 1.67 -36.38 21.57
CA ALA A 621 1.80 -34.92 21.41
C ALA A 621 0.79 -34.15 22.26
N ALA A 622 -0.46 -34.62 22.36
CA ALA A 622 -1.50 -34.02 23.18
C ALA A 622 -1.16 -34.09 24.68
N ARG A 623 -0.70 -35.25 25.18
CA ARG A 623 -0.23 -35.42 26.57
C ARG A 623 0.94 -34.50 26.89
N PHE A 624 1.91 -34.40 25.98
CA PHE A 624 3.03 -33.48 26.15
C PHE A 624 2.58 -32.02 26.27
N CYS A 625 1.65 -31.59 25.40
CA CYS A 625 1.13 -30.22 25.45
C CYS A 625 0.38 -29.93 26.76
N GLN A 626 -0.38 -30.92 27.26
CA GLN A 626 -1.02 -30.86 28.59
C GLN A 626 0.02 -30.68 29.70
N GLU A 627 1.04 -31.55 29.76
CA GLU A 627 2.10 -31.52 30.77
C GLU A 627 2.88 -30.19 30.79
N LYS A 628 3.13 -29.62 29.62
CA LYS A 628 3.85 -28.34 29.48
C LYS A 628 2.96 -27.10 29.57
N ASN A 629 1.65 -27.28 29.80
CA ASN A 629 0.68 -26.19 29.85
C ASN A 629 0.67 -25.31 28.57
N ILE A 630 0.70 -25.96 27.40
CA ILE A 630 0.67 -25.33 26.07
C ILE A 630 -0.47 -25.92 25.21
N HIS A 631 -0.74 -25.31 24.06
CA HIS A 631 -1.79 -25.78 23.13
C HIS A 631 -1.22 -26.70 22.04
N LEU A 632 -2.01 -27.66 21.57
CA LEU A 632 -1.75 -28.42 20.35
C LEU A 632 -2.66 -27.90 19.22
N ILE A 633 -2.06 -27.53 18.10
CA ILE A 633 -2.76 -27.11 16.88
C ILE A 633 -2.41 -28.11 15.79
N SER A 634 -3.39 -28.92 15.36
CA SER A 634 -3.25 -29.82 14.21
C SER A 634 -3.67 -29.08 12.94
N ASP A 635 -2.72 -28.73 12.10
CA ASP A 635 -2.94 -28.19 10.76
C ASP A 635 -3.30 -29.33 9.80
N GLU A 636 -4.61 -29.50 9.57
CA GLU A 636 -5.21 -30.59 8.82
C GLU A 636 -5.69 -30.16 7.44
N VAL A 637 -5.01 -29.20 6.82
CA VAL A 637 -5.39 -28.67 5.50
C VAL A 637 -5.30 -29.68 4.35
N TYR A 638 -4.67 -30.84 4.56
CA TYR A 638 -4.64 -31.96 3.59
C TYR A 638 -5.50 -33.15 4.02
N ALA A 639 -6.40 -32.98 5.02
CA ALA A 639 -7.18 -34.06 5.61
C ALA A 639 -7.99 -34.89 4.60
N LEU A 640 -8.50 -34.28 3.53
CA LEU A 640 -9.31 -34.97 2.52
C LEU A 640 -8.53 -35.26 1.23
N SER A 641 -7.26 -34.84 1.16
CA SER A 641 -6.36 -35.11 0.05
C SER A 641 -5.59 -36.43 0.26
N THR A 642 -6.27 -37.49 0.69
CA THR A 642 -5.66 -38.79 1.05
C THR A 642 -5.84 -39.80 -0.07
N PHE A 643 -4.85 -40.64 -0.33
CA PHE A 643 -4.90 -41.58 -1.47
C PHE A 643 -4.20 -42.93 -1.23
N GLY A 644 -3.57 -43.13 -0.06
CA GLY A 644 -2.91 -44.39 0.29
C GLY A 644 -3.83 -45.44 0.90
N SER A 645 -3.62 -46.73 0.56
CA SER A 645 -4.13 -47.87 1.32
C SER A 645 -3.17 -48.23 2.48
N ALA A 646 -3.68 -48.86 3.53
CA ALA A 646 -3.01 -49.08 4.83
C ALA A 646 -1.70 -49.90 4.83
N LYS A 647 -1.10 -50.20 3.67
CA LYS A 647 0.05 -51.11 3.57
C LYS A 647 1.38 -50.55 4.07
N GLU A 648 1.66 -49.24 3.99
CA GLU A 648 2.99 -48.70 4.39
C GLU A 648 3.00 -47.31 5.10
N GLY A 649 1.87 -46.66 5.37
CA GLY A 649 1.91 -45.26 5.87
C GLY A 649 0.72 -44.70 6.64
N GLY A 650 -0.11 -45.56 7.25
CA GLY A 650 -1.22 -45.15 8.12
C GLY A 650 -2.38 -44.45 7.41
N LYS A 651 -3.62 -44.76 7.80
CA LYS A 651 -4.78 -43.97 7.37
C LYS A 651 -4.73 -42.59 8.05
N PHE A 652 -5.18 -41.53 7.37
CA PHE A 652 -5.34 -40.23 8.02
C PHE A 652 -6.28 -40.35 9.23
N VAL A 653 -5.85 -39.74 10.34
CA VAL A 653 -6.60 -39.64 11.58
C VAL A 653 -6.53 -38.18 12.03
N SER A 654 -7.68 -37.58 12.31
CA SER A 654 -7.76 -36.21 12.81
C SER A 654 -7.46 -36.16 14.30
N ALA A 655 -6.83 -35.09 14.78
CA ALA A 655 -6.68 -34.84 16.21
C ALA A 655 -8.04 -34.72 16.93
N LEU A 656 -9.14 -34.43 16.20
CA LEU A 656 -10.50 -34.41 16.74
C LEU A 656 -11.02 -35.80 17.16
N THR A 657 -10.40 -36.89 16.70
CA THR A 657 -10.81 -38.26 17.07
C THR A 657 -10.07 -38.80 18.29
N LEU A 658 -9.20 -38.01 18.92
CA LEU A 658 -8.50 -38.42 20.14
C LEU A 658 -9.48 -38.55 21.31
N ASP A 659 -9.38 -39.65 22.06
CA ASP A 659 -10.08 -39.81 23.32
C ASP A 659 -9.33 -39.04 24.43
N LEU A 660 -9.50 -37.72 24.43
CA LEU A 660 -8.81 -36.81 25.34
C LEU A 660 -9.04 -37.12 26.84
N PRO A 661 -10.27 -37.52 27.28
CA PRO A 661 -10.50 -37.97 28.65
C PRO A 661 -9.61 -39.15 29.10
N SER A 662 -9.48 -40.20 28.30
CA SER A 662 -8.63 -41.35 28.67
C SER A 662 -7.13 -41.02 28.61
N LEU A 663 -6.75 -40.00 27.84
CA LEU A 663 -5.38 -39.46 27.79
C LEU A 663 -5.08 -38.45 28.91
N GLY A 664 -6.08 -38.03 29.71
CA GLY A 664 -5.92 -37.00 30.74
C GLY A 664 -5.66 -35.58 30.19
N VAL A 665 -6.09 -35.31 28.96
CA VAL A 665 -5.84 -34.04 28.25
C VAL A 665 -7.07 -33.15 28.24
N ASP A 666 -6.88 -31.86 28.54
CA ASP A 666 -7.95 -30.86 28.46
C ASP A 666 -8.33 -30.57 27.00
N ARG A 667 -9.63 -30.73 26.68
CA ARG A 667 -10.20 -30.43 25.36
C ARG A 667 -9.98 -28.98 24.94
N ALA A 668 -9.86 -28.03 25.87
CA ALA A 668 -9.61 -26.62 25.56
C ALA A 668 -8.19 -26.35 25.03
N ARG A 669 -7.33 -27.38 25.01
CA ARG A 669 -5.95 -27.28 24.52
C ARG A 669 -5.73 -27.80 23.12
N ILE A 670 -6.69 -28.52 22.55
CA ILE A 670 -6.56 -29.17 21.26
C ILE A 670 -7.40 -28.42 20.22
N HIS A 671 -6.75 -27.98 19.15
CA HIS A 671 -7.37 -27.23 18.07
C HIS A 671 -6.97 -27.84 16.73
N THR A 672 -7.85 -27.78 15.74
CA THR A 672 -7.52 -28.17 14.36
C THR A 672 -7.78 -27.05 13.37
N ILE A 673 -7.04 -27.04 12.26
CA ILE A 673 -7.21 -26.08 11.16
C ILE A 673 -7.57 -26.87 9.91
N TRP A 674 -8.55 -26.39 9.16
CA TRP A 674 -8.96 -26.96 7.88
C TRP A 674 -9.09 -25.87 6.82
N SER A 675 -8.87 -26.21 5.54
CA SER A 675 -8.99 -25.26 4.41
C SER A 675 -9.56 -25.92 3.14
N THR A 676 -10.33 -25.14 2.37
CA THR A 676 -10.84 -25.54 1.05
C THR A 676 -9.74 -25.68 -0.02
N SER A 677 -8.59 -25.03 0.18
CA SER A 677 -7.62 -24.80 -0.89
C SER A 677 -6.97 -26.08 -1.45
N LYS A 678 -6.79 -27.11 -0.61
CA LYS A 678 -6.13 -28.37 -1.00
C LYS A 678 -7.12 -29.47 -1.30
N ASP A 679 -8.10 -29.66 -0.42
CA ASP A 679 -9.09 -30.72 -0.53
C ASP A 679 -9.97 -30.62 -1.80
N PHE A 680 -10.20 -29.40 -2.30
CA PHE A 680 -10.93 -29.17 -3.54
C PHE A 680 -10.04 -28.89 -4.75
N GLY A 681 -8.70 -28.98 -4.61
CA GLY A 681 -7.77 -28.63 -5.69
C GLY A 681 -7.86 -27.17 -6.14
N SER A 682 -8.35 -26.28 -5.28
CA SER A 682 -8.61 -24.87 -5.56
C SER A 682 -7.63 -23.98 -4.79
N SER A 683 -6.34 -24.04 -5.14
CA SER A 683 -5.25 -23.35 -4.43
C SER A 683 -5.45 -21.83 -4.29
N GLY A 684 -6.15 -21.18 -5.23
CA GLY A 684 -6.52 -19.76 -5.17
C GLY A 684 -7.66 -19.42 -4.20
N CYS A 685 -8.40 -20.42 -3.69
CA CYS A 685 -9.49 -20.24 -2.72
C CYS A 685 -8.97 -20.45 -1.29
N ARG A 686 -8.38 -19.40 -0.71
CA ARG A 686 -7.79 -19.40 0.63
C ARG A 686 -8.86 -19.14 1.70
N LEU A 687 -9.74 -20.12 1.88
CA LEU A 687 -10.74 -20.15 2.92
C LEU A 687 -10.53 -21.37 3.82
N GLY A 688 -10.82 -21.22 5.11
CA GLY A 688 -10.69 -22.29 6.08
C GLY A 688 -11.37 -21.96 7.39
N CYS A 689 -11.32 -22.91 8.32
CA CYS A 689 -11.83 -22.73 9.67
C CYS A 689 -10.84 -23.28 10.69
N ILE A 690 -10.93 -22.73 11.90
CA ILE A 690 -10.31 -23.32 13.09
C ILE A 690 -11.41 -24.02 13.88
N VAL A 691 -11.17 -25.26 14.27
CA VAL A 691 -12.06 -26.06 15.10
C VAL A 691 -11.44 -26.15 16.49
N SER A 692 -12.15 -25.62 17.47
CA SER A 692 -11.81 -25.69 18.89
C SER A 692 -13.05 -26.14 19.66
N GLN A 693 -12.99 -27.32 20.27
CA GLN A 693 -14.18 -27.95 20.86
C GLN A 693 -14.59 -27.34 22.21
N ALA A 694 -13.63 -26.84 23.00
CA ALA A 694 -13.89 -26.40 24.38
C ALA A 694 -13.22 -25.08 24.78
N ASN A 695 -12.50 -24.39 23.88
CA ASN A 695 -11.88 -23.10 24.19
C ASN A 695 -12.73 -21.93 23.67
N GLU A 696 -13.65 -21.45 24.50
CA GLU A 696 -14.56 -20.35 24.13
C GLU A 696 -13.83 -19.03 23.87
N ALA A 697 -12.81 -18.73 24.66
CA ALA A 697 -12.00 -17.53 24.52
C ALA A 697 -11.31 -17.49 23.14
N LEU A 698 -10.75 -18.62 22.68
CA LEU A 698 -10.16 -18.73 21.35
C LEU A 698 -11.21 -18.56 20.25
N ARG A 699 -12.36 -19.23 20.36
CA ARG A 699 -13.45 -19.10 19.37
C ARG A 699 -13.96 -17.67 19.26
N ALA A 700 -14.19 -17.02 20.40
CA ALA A 700 -14.61 -15.62 20.46
C ALA A 700 -13.53 -14.69 19.88
N SER A 701 -12.27 -14.90 20.25
CA SER A 701 -11.15 -14.11 19.73
C SER A 701 -11.04 -14.21 18.21
N VAL A 702 -11.08 -15.42 17.66
CA VAL A 702 -11.03 -15.65 16.20
C VAL A 702 -12.24 -15.04 15.49
N GLY A 703 -13.43 -15.10 16.09
CA GLY A 703 -14.64 -14.46 15.55
C GLY A 703 -14.60 -12.93 15.56
N LEU A 704 -13.84 -12.32 16.49
CA LEU A 704 -13.67 -10.86 16.60
C LEU A 704 -12.51 -10.31 15.76
N MET A 705 -11.60 -11.16 15.29
CA MET A 705 -10.46 -10.74 14.48
C MET A 705 -10.91 -10.27 13.08
N THR A 706 -10.50 -9.06 12.70
CA THR A 706 -10.85 -8.52 11.36
C THR A 706 -10.04 -9.15 10.23
N THR A 707 -8.89 -9.75 10.54
CA THR A 707 -8.04 -10.49 9.58
C THR A 707 -8.62 -11.86 9.19
N THR A 708 -9.59 -12.37 9.96
CA THR A 708 -10.31 -13.62 9.68
C THR A 708 -11.69 -13.36 9.07
N GLN A 709 -12.05 -12.10 8.79
CA GLN A 709 -13.32 -11.76 8.14
C GLN A 709 -13.28 -12.13 6.66
N ILE A 710 -14.04 -13.16 6.32
CA ILE A 710 -14.22 -13.63 4.95
C ILE A 710 -15.47 -12.95 4.35
N SER A 711 -15.43 -12.67 3.04
CA SER A 711 -16.60 -12.19 2.30
C SER A 711 -17.80 -13.11 2.52
N ARG A 712 -18.97 -12.54 2.81
CA ARG A 712 -20.22 -13.31 2.96
C ARG A 712 -20.51 -14.20 1.74
N LEU A 713 -20.16 -13.75 0.54
CA LEU A 713 -20.33 -14.54 -0.69
C LEU A 713 -19.43 -15.77 -0.70
N SER A 714 -18.18 -15.64 -0.29
CA SER A 714 -17.24 -16.77 -0.19
C SER A 714 -17.69 -17.76 0.88
N SER A 715 -18.16 -17.26 2.03
CA SER A 715 -18.73 -18.12 3.08
C SER A 715 -19.99 -18.86 2.63
N LEU A 716 -20.90 -18.20 1.90
CA LEU A 716 -22.10 -18.83 1.34
C LEU A 716 -21.76 -19.86 0.26
N ALA A 717 -20.82 -19.55 -0.64
CA ALA A 717 -20.38 -20.47 -1.69
C ALA A 717 -19.75 -21.74 -1.10
N THR A 718 -18.88 -21.58 -0.09
CA THR A 718 -18.26 -22.72 0.59
C THR A 718 -19.23 -23.49 1.46
N ALA A 719 -20.18 -22.82 2.13
CA ALA A 719 -21.27 -23.52 2.81
C ALA A 719 -22.10 -24.35 1.82
N GLY A 720 -22.43 -23.81 0.66
CA GLY A 720 -23.13 -24.53 -0.41
C GLY A 720 -22.34 -25.74 -0.93
N LEU A 721 -21.02 -25.58 -1.15
CA LEU A 721 -20.13 -26.68 -1.54
C LEU A 721 -20.09 -27.79 -0.49
N LEU A 722 -19.97 -27.43 0.79
CA LEU A 722 -19.90 -28.36 1.91
C LEU A 722 -21.23 -29.06 2.20
N GLN A 723 -22.36 -28.49 1.76
CA GLN A 723 -23.69 -29.07 1.89
C GLN A 723 -24.18 -29.79 0.61
N HIS A 724 -23.37 -29.79 -0.45
CA HIS A 724 -23.77 -30.34 -1.73
C HIS A 724 -23.90 -31.87 -1.67
N CYS A 725 -24.98 -32.43 -2.22
CA CYS A 725 -25.27 -33.88 -2.17
C CYS A 725 -24.19 -34.76 -2.82
N HIS A 726 -23.44 -34.23 -3.78
CA HIS A 726 -22.35 -34.93 -4.46
C HIS A 726 -20.97 -34.74 -3.83
N LEU A 727 -20.86 -34.06 -2.67
CA LEU A 727 -19.57 -33.78 -2.02
C LEU A 727 -18.74 -35.05 -1.80
N SER A 728 -19.35 -36.11 -1.26
CA SER A 728 -18.65 -37.37 -0.99
C SER A 728 -18.11 -38.02 -2.26
N HIS A 729 -18.86 -37.93 -3.37
CA HIS A 729 -18.40 -38.43 -4.66
C HIS A 729 -17.23 -37.61 -5.20
N LEU A 730 -17.29 -36.29 -5.09
CA LEU A 730 -16.21 -35.39 -5.50
C LEU A 730 -14.92 -35.66 -4.71
N MET A 731 -15.02 -35.84 -3.39
CA MET A 731 -13.87 -36.18 -2.55
C MET A 731 -13.27 -37.53 -2.94
N LEU A 732 -14.09 -38.56 -3.13
CA LEU A 732 -13.62 -39.87 -3.56
C LEU A 732 -12.90 -39.81 -4.92
N LEU A 733 -13.47 -39.08 -5.88
CA LEU A 733 -12.88 -38.89 -7.20
C LEU A 733 -11.52 -38.17 -7.12
N ASN A 734 -11.40 -37.15 -6.27
CA ASN A 734 -10.13 -36.46 -6.04
C ASN A 734 -9.08 -37.41 -5.45
N CYS A 735 -9.44 -38.21 -4.44
CA CYS A 735 -8.57 -39.22 -3.86
C CYS A 735 -8.08 -40.25 -4.90
N GLN A 736 -8.99 -40.75 -5.75
CA GLN A 736 -8.66 -41.71 -6.81
C GLN A 736 -7.68 -41.12 -7.83
N ARG A 737 -7.92 -39.90 -8.32
CA ARG A 737 -7.04 -39.23 -9.29
C ARG A 737 -5.66 -38.92 -8.71
N LEU A 738 -5.60 -38.55 -7.43
CA LEU A 738 -4.34 -38.37 -6.73
C LEU A 738 -3.58 -39.69 -6.58
N ALA A 739 -4.28 -40.80 -6.29
CA ALA A 739 -3.67 -42.13 -6.24
C ALA A 739 -3.05 -42.53 -7.59
N GLU A 740 -3.79 -42.34 -8.69
CA GLU A 740 -3.31 -42.64 -10.05
C GLU A 740 -2.05 -41.83 -10.41
N SER A 741 -2.06 -40.53 -10.08
CA SER A 741 -0.94 -39.62 -10.35
C SER A 741 0.27 -39.96 -9.47
N TYR A 742 0.04 -40.30 -8.20
CA TYR A 742 1.06 -40.79 -7.28
C TYR A 742 1.71 -42.08 -7.80
N ASP A 743 0.91 -43.05 -8.22
CA ASP A 743 1.39 -44.32 -8.76
C ASP A 743 2.18 -44.11 -10.06
N GLN A 744 1.79 -43.14 -10.89
CA GLN A 744 2.53 -42.79 -12.10
C GLN A 744 3.93 -42.24 -11.78
N VAL A 745 4.03 -41.26 -10.88
CA VAL A 745 5.30 -40.65 -10.49
C VAL A 745 6.19 -41.63 -9.75
N THR A 746 5.65 -42.40 -8.81
CA THR A 746 6.44 -43.37 -8.02
C THR A 746 6.94 -44.55 -8.86
N ARG A 747 6.16 -45.02 -9.85
CA ARG A 747 6.65 -45.99 -10.85
C ARG A 747 7.81 -45.41 -11.65
N TRP A 748 7.72 -44.15 -12.07
CA TRP A 748 8.80 -43.47 -12.79
C TRP A 748 10.07 -43.32 -11.93
N LEU A 749 9.92 -42.87 -10.69
CA LEU A 749 11.02 -42.75 -9.72
C LEU A 749 11.70 -44.09 -9.44
N THR A 750 10.90 -45.15 -9.26
CA THR A 750 11.41 -46.51 -9.02
C THR A 750 12.17 -47.04 -10.23
N ARG A 751 11.64 -46.84 -11.44
CA ARG A 751 12.28 -47.25 -12.69
C ARG A 751 13.67 -46.62 -12.85
N HIS A 752 13.80 -45.35 -12.47
CA HIS A 752 15.04 -44.58 -12.57
C HIS A 752 15.89 -44.60 -11.30
N TRP A 753 15.58 -45.48 -10.34
CA TRP A 753 16.32 -45.64 -9.09
C TRP A 753 16.45 -44.38 -8.23
N PHE A 754 15.51 -43.44 -8.35
CA PHE A 754 15.49 -42.26 -7.49
C PHE A 754 14.87 -42.60 -6.14
N PRO A 755 15.59 -42.37 -5.01
CA PRO A 755 15.00 -42.49 -3.69
C PRO A 755 13.84 -41.51 -3.52
N PHE A 756 12.73 -41.95 -2.94
CA PHE A 756 11.61 -41.06 -2.60
C PHE A 756 10.99 -41.44 -1.26
N ILE A 757 10.25 -40.51 -0.66
CA ILE A 757 9.49 -40.78 0.56
C ILE A 757 8.07 -41.22 0.17
N PRO A 758 7.62 -42.43 0.54
CA PRO A 758 6.25 -42.84 0.30
C PRO A 758 5.26 -41.92 1.00
N ALA A 759 4.30 -41.39 0.24
CA ALA A 759 3.24 -40.51 0.73
C ALA A 759 1.91 -41.29 0.80
N THR A 760 1.08 -40.97 1.80
CA THR A 760 -0.29 -41.50 1.92
C THR A 760 -1.36 -40.43 1.72
N ALA A 761 -0.94 -39.15 1.67
CA ALA A 761 -1.80 -38.00 1.47
C ALA A 761 -1.00 -36.79 0.96
N GLY A 762 -1.70 -35.73 0.56
CA GLY A 762 -1.14 -34.47 0.07
C GLY A 762 -1.32 -34.31 -1.44
N LEU A 763 -0.57 -33.39 -2.03
CA LEU A 763 -0.62 -33.10 -3.47
C LEU A 763 0.76 -33.30 -4.12
N TYR A 764 1.68 -33.98 -3.45
CA TYR A 764 3.08 -34.02 -3.82
C TYR A 764 3.78 -35.31 -3.36
N VAL A 765 4.93 -35.57 -3.97
CA VAL A 765 5.90 -36.60 -3.57
C VAL A 765 7.27 -35.95 -3.42
N LEU A 766 7.98 -36.27 -2.34
CA LEU A 766 9.35 -35.81 -2.13
C LEU A 766 10.32 -36.87 -2.64
N ALA A 767 11.17 -36.51 -3.60
CA ALA A 767 12.09 -37.42 -4.28
C ALA A 767 13.50 -36.84 -4.41
N ARG A 768 14.53 -37.68 -4.35
CA ARG A 768 15.93 -37.29 -4.46
C ARG A 768 16.43 -37.39 -5.90
N LEU A 769 16.25 -36.31 -6.66
CA LEU A 769 16.62 -36.25 -8.08
C LEU A 769 18.09 -35.87 -8.33
N ALA A 770 18.81 -35.37 -7.31
CA ALA A 770 20.24 -35.08 -7.39
C ALA A 770 21.03 -35.86 -6.31
N PRO A 771 21.13 -37.21 -6.43
CA PRO A 771 21.70 -38.06 -5.38
C PRO A 771 23.17 -37.76 -5.06
N HIS A 772 23.91 -37.13 -5.97
CA HIS A 772 25.32 -36.76 -5.82
C HIS A 772 25.55 -35.32 -5.35
N ALA A 773 24.49 -34.54 -5.11
CA ALA A 773 24.64 -33.18 -4.61
C ALA A 773 25.26 -33.19 -3.20
N ALA A 774 26.44 -32.61 -3.08
CA ALA A 774 27.21 -32.37 -1.86
C ALA A 774 27.13 -30.90 -1.41
N THR A 775 26.67 -29.98 -2.28
CA THR A 775 26.40 -28.58 -1.96
C THR A 775 25.01 -28.14 -2.44
N TRP A 776 24.47 -27.08 -1.84
CA TRP A 776 23.19 -26.50 -2.27
C TRP A 776 23.24 -25.94 -3.71
N ASP A 777 24.41 -25.51 -4.16
CA ASP A 777 24.63 -25.03 -5.53
C ASP A 777 24.46 -26.17 -6.54
N GLN A 778 24.93 -27.37 -6.22
CA GLN A 778 24.74 -28.55 -7.06
C GLN A 778 23.26 -28.98 -7.13
N GLU A 779 22.50 -28.84 -6.05
CA GLU A 779 21.04 -29.02 -6.08
C GLU A 779 20.36 -27.96 -6.97
N ALA A 780 20.79 -26.71 -6.88
CA ALA A 780 20.29 -25.60 -7.69
C ALA A 780 20.61 -25.77 -9.19
N GLU A 781 21.78 -26.30 -9.54
CA GLU A 781 22.14 -26.63 -10.93
C GLU A 781 21.19 -27.67 -11.53
N VAL A 782 20.87 -28.74 -10.79
CA VAL A 782 19.90 -29.75 -11.25
C VAL A 782 18.52 -29.13 -11.40
N LEU A 783 18.11 -28.26 -10.48
CA LEU A 783 16.85 -27.52 -10.60
C LEU A 783 16.79 -26.66 -11.87
N LEU A 784 17.89 -25.96 -12.18
CA LEU A 784 18.01 -25.12 -13.38
C LEU A 784 17.95 -25.96 -14.67
N LYS A 785 18.56 -27.16 -14.68
CA LYS A 785 18.46 -28.08 -15.82
C LYS A 785 17.04 -28.55 -16.06
N ILE A 786 16.32 -28.94 -15.01
CA ILE A 786 14.91 -29.35 -15.10
C ILE A 786 14.04 -28.16 -15.55
N LYS A 787 14.30 -26.96 -15.03
CA LYS A 787 13.65 -25.71 -15.45
C LYS A 787 13.89 -25.39 -16.92
N ALA A 788 15.11 -25.55 -17.41
CA ALA A 788 15.48 -25.34 -18.82
C ALA A 788 14.77 -26.34 -19.75
N ALA A 789 14.50 -27.56 -19.28
CA ALA A 789 13.66 -28.53 -19.99
C ALA A 789 12.15 -28.21 -19.90
N GLY A 790 11.77 -27.09 -19.31
CA GLY A 790 10.39 -26.62 -19.22
C GLY A 790 9.57 -27.36 -18.17
N VAL A 791 10.18 -27.77 -17.05
CA VAL A 791 9.48 -28.30 -15.87
C VAL A 791 9.92 -27.53 -14.64
N LEU A 792 8.99 -27.02 -13.83
CA LEU A 792 9.28 -26.32 -12.59
C LEU A 792 9.09 -27.25 -11.40
N LEU A 793 10.06 -27.29 -10.49
CA LEU A 793 10.02 -28.03 -9.22
C LEU A 793 10.39 -27.09 -8.06
N VAL A 794 10.15 -27.53 -6.82
CA VAL A 794 10.68 -26.86 -5.62
C VAL A 794 11.82 -27.68 -5.04
N SER A 795 12.94 -27.02 -4.76
CA SER A 795 14.11 -27.61 -4.10
C SER A 795 13.80 -27.98 -2.65
N GLY A 796 14.46 -29.04 -2.18
CA GLY A 796 14.39 -29.53 -0.81
C GLY A 796 14.84 -28.49 0.22
N ARG A 797 15.76 -27.60 -0.17
CA ARG A 797 16.18 -26.44 0.63
C ARG A 797 15.00 -25.57 1.08
N SER A 798 14.00 -25.38 0.21
CA SER A 798 12.79 -24.60 0.54
C SER A 798 11.92 -25.24 1.62
N PHE A 799 12.17 -26.50 1.97
CA PHE A 799 11.52 -27.23 3.05
C PHE A 799 12.47 -27.50 4.22
N HIS A 800 13.55 -26.73 4.33
CA HIS A 800 14.50 -26.77 5.44
C HIS A 800 15.16 -28.15 5.66
N LEU A 801 15.40 -28.91 4.59
CA LEU A 801 16.18 -30.14 4.69
C LEU A 801 17.63 -29.83 5.14
N GLN A 802 18.24 -30.72 5.94
CA GLN A 802 19.60 -30.53 6.44
C GLN A 802 20.65 -30.70 5.33
N GLU A 803 21.86 -30.21 5.57
CA GLU A 803 23.01 -30.34 4.64
C GLU A 803 23.31 -31.80 4.26
N ARG A 804 23.02 -32.77 5.14
CA ARG A 804 23.16 -34.21 4.84
C ARG A 804 22.06 -34.79 3.94
N GLN A 805 21.07 -33.97 3.58
CA GLN A 805 19.88 -34.33 2.82
C GLN A 805 19.73 -33.50 1.54
N MET A 806 20.84 -33.08 0.94
CA MET A 806 20.83 -32.39 -0.34
C MET A 806 20.41 -33.31 -1.50
N GLY A 807 19.84 -32.70 -2.51
CA GLY A 807 19.40 -33.29 -3.77
C GLY A 807 17.94 -33.75 -3.79
N TRP A 808 17.13 -33.32 -2.83
CA TRP A 808 15.70 -33.65 -2.76
C TRP A 808 14.85 -32.55 -3.39
N PHE A 809 13.73 -32.94 -3.99
CA PHE A 809 12.80 -32.05 -4.70
C PHE A 809 11.37 -32.49 -4.42
N ARG A 810 10.47 -31.51 -4.31
CA ARG A 810 9.04 -31.77 -4.20
C ARG A 810 8.43 -31.75 -5.60
N ILE A 811 7.80 -32.86 -5.98
CA ILE A 811 7.08 -33.05 -7.24
C ILE A 811 5.59 -32.96 -6.93
N VAL A 812 4.90 -31.94 -7.42
CA VAL A 812 3.44 -31.83 -7.31
C VAL A 812 2.79 -32.83 -8.29
N ILE A 813 1.88 -33.66 -7.77
CA ILE A 813 1.19 -34.71 -8.52
C ILE A 813 -0.26 -34.34 -8.87
N SER A 814 -0.78 -33.23 -8.36
CA SER A 814 -2.15 -32.77 -8.60
C SER A 814 -2.30 -32.00 -9.92
N VAL A 815 -1.84 -32.59 -11.02
CA VAL A 815 -1.94 -32.04 -12.39
C VAL A 815 -2.62 -33.05 -13.31
N LYS A 816 -3.03 -32.63 -14.52
CA LYS A 816 -3.70 -33.55 -15.46
C LYS A 816 -2.73 -34.68 -15.88
N PRO A 817 -3.18 -35.95 -16.02
CA PRO A 817 -2.29 -37.08 -16.30
C PRO A 817 -1.38 -36.93 -17.52
N HIS A 818 -1.87 -36.39 -18.64
CA HIS A 818 -1.06 -36.15 -19.83
C HIS A 818 0.02 -35.07 -19.63
N ILE A 819 -0.27 -34.06 -18.79
CA ILE A 819 0.70 -33.02 -18.41
C ILE A 819 1.78 -33.63 -17.52
N LEU A 820 1.39 -34.48 -16.58
CA LEU A 820 2.31 -35.20 -15.71
C LEU A 820 3.25 -36.10 -16.53
N GLU A 821 2.70 -36.85 -17.49
CA GLU A 821 3.49 -37.71 -18.37
C GLU A 821 4.52 -36.93 -19.18
N GLU A 822 4.13 -35.81 -19.77
CA GLU A 822 5.04 -34.95 -20.52
C GLU A 822 6.11 -34.31 -19.63
N ALA A 823 5.76 -33.93 -18.39
CA ALA A 823 6.74 -33.42 -17.44
C ALA A 823 7.80 -34.48 -17.08
N LEU A 824 7.38 -35.72 -16.84
CA LEU A 824 8.30 -36.83 -16.56
C LEU A 824 9.24 -37.09 -17.75
N ARG A 825 8.75 -37.06 -19.00
CA ARG A 825 9.61 -37.18 -20.20
C ARG A 825 10.62 -36.04 -20.32
N ARG A 826 10.22 -34.81 -19.98
CA ARG A 826 11.14 -33.65 -20.01
C ARG A 826 12.19 -33.75 -18.90
N MET A 827 11.82 -34.26 -17.73
CA MET A 827 12.75 -34.55 -16.65
C MET A 827 13.75 -35.64 -17.02
N GLU A 828 13.34 -36.69 -17.74
CA GLU A 828 14.26 -37.71 -18.29
C GLU A 828 15.35 -37.08 -19.16
N ARG A 829 14.95 -36.21 -20.10
CA ARG A 829 15.89 -35.45 -20.95
C ARG A 829 16.80 -34.54 -20.15
N ALA A 830 16.25 -33.82 -19.16
CA ALA A 830 17.00 -32.86 -18.35
C ALA A 830 18.07 -33.52 -17.47
N LEU A 831 17.74 -34.68 -16.93
CA LEU A 831 18.61 -35.46 -16.05
C LEU A 831 19.53 -36.41 -16.83
N ASN A 832 19.39 -36.46 -18.16
CA ASN A 832 20.11 -37.35 -19.05
C ASN A 832 20.00 -38.82 -18.63
N ILE A 833 18.77 -39.22 -18.26
CA ILE A 833 18.40 -40.58 -17.88
C ILE A 833 17.42 -41.08 -18.95
N GLY A 834 17.82 -42.10 -19.69
CA GLY A 834 17.08 -42.63 -20.83
C GLY A 834 17.57 -44.00 -21.21
#